data_AF-A0A9P1ESH4-F1
#
_entry.id   AF-A0A9P1ESH4-F1
#
_cell.length_a   1.000
_cell.length_b   1.000
_cell.length_c   1.000
_cell.angle_alpha   90.00
_cell.angle_beta   90.00
_cell.angle_gamma   90.00
#
_symmetry.space_group_name_H-M   'P 1'
#
loop_
_entity.id
_entity.type
_entity.pdbx_description
1 polymer ?
#
loop_
_entity_poly.entity_id
_entity_poly.type
_entity_poly.pdbx_seq_one_letter_code
_entity_poly.pdbx_strand_id
1 'polypeptide(L)'
;MKCVLSRAEELKRKLELDEKPTEPQGEQDAGVLILLHDDGSDDIKVLLCVRSRHLRRHPGEVCFPGGMMDAEDRGNVRRAAIREAYEEVGVKEADDYVVLGNLPAFRARFGILIHPTVALVKRAPDIQLSVDEVERIFWMPLSKFLEETHHSTFAIDDVYMVHVFQFEDAPATYGVTALMCIVVAIGVLGRLPQFNLMANLTMKDMLDRHLDSLEIIRHVYDQKMRKPWYPFRFISPRETTVDEHGLVTTTVQAKITNAGQVEPLLVVESCRPSHLDRVQDTKNSVFTIFMMFGLGALLPWNMFLNISFDYYTMSKLRDNNGSSTWESRNFQHAMTISAQIPNLIFSIASIFFATKGDLTGRMKICLGVVQAAVLFTIICIYIDTSTWITAFFVVTNVTIIVLNASNGLFQNSLFGLASPFPFKYTNAILIGQNFCGIAVTALAMVTKAISDDVQMRAMLFFSISSIVIVTCYVLLSVVKKFKFYKKYGELVGSSNDSKSSGETSTVMQDIRKAFSKSKMQFANVFLLFFVTLSLFPNICMFVQDEQPYSFVVPENYFMDVTTFLNFNLFAFLGSLAANWIRVPGPKTIWILVLARFWFMFYFPAANYQPEKPRVYPVIFHSTWFFVFNVFALAFSSGYLSSLIMMYAPRSHAEPKIQRMAGMIAAFFLIAGIVAGLVFSLPIQLIVTGFA
;
A
#
# COMPACT_ATOMS: atom_id res chain seq x y z
N MET A 1 6.09 4.88 57.57
CA MET A 1 7.42 4.35 57.15
C MET A 1 7.48 2.82 57.09
N LYS A 2 7.09 2.06 58.14
CA LYS A 2 7.13 0.57 58.11
C LYS A 2 6.31 -0.08 56.98
N CYS A 3 5.12 0.45 56.65
CA CYS A 3 4.29 -0.06 55.54
C CYS A 3 4.94 0.14 54.16
N VAL A 4 5.50 1.34 53.90
CA VAL A 4 6.19 1.66 52.65
C VAL A 4 7.45 0.81 52.46
N LEU A 5 8.20 0.54 53.53
CA LEU A 5 9.38 -0.35 53.47
C LEU A 5 9.00 -1.80 53.16
N SER A 6 7.95 -2.32 53.82
CA SER A 6 7.44 -3.67 53.52
C SER A 6 6.97 -3.79 52.07
N ARG A 7 6.31 -2.75 51.54
CA ARG A 7 5.84 -2.72 50.15
C ARG A 7 7.00 -2.58 49.15
N ALA A 8 8.00 -1.76 49.49
CA ALA A 8 9.22 -1.60 48.71
C ALA A 8 9.98 -2.93 48.56
N GLU A 9 10.12 -3.70 49.65
CA GLU A 9 10.74 -5.03 49.61
C GLU A 9 9.94 -6.02 48.76
N GLU A 10 8.60 -5.99 48.85
CA GLU A 10 7.73 -6.83 48.01
C GLU A 10 7.91 -6.53 46.52
N LEU A 11 7.86 -5.25 46.12
CA LEU A 11 8.02 -4.82 44.73
C LEU A 11 9.42 -5.12 44.20
N LYS A 12 10.45 -4.92 45.04
CA LYS A 12 11.84 -5.27 44.71
C LYS A 12 11.97 -6.76 44.37
N ARG A 13 11.33 -7.63 45.15
CA ARG A 13 11.31 -9.09 44.90
C ARG A 13 10.51 -9.46 43.65
N LYS A 14 9.34 -8.85 43.44
CA LYS A 14 8.45 -9.12 42.30
C LYS A 14 9.05 -8.75 40.94
N LEU A 15 9.94 -7.77 40.90
CA LEU A 15 10.61 -7.28 39.70
C LEU A 15 12.05 -7.79 39.54
N GLU A 16 12.57 -8.57 40.51
CA GLU A 16 13.97 -9.02 40.56
C GLU A 16 14.96 -7.87 40.30
N LEU A 17 14.81 -6.77 41.06
CA LEU A 17 15.61 -5.57 40.83
C LEU A 17 17.03 -5.71 41.38
N ASP A 18 18.00 -5.34 40.56
CA ASP A 18 19.41 -5.28 40.93
C ASP A 18 19.72 -4.03 41.76
N GLU A 19 20.60 -4.17 42.75
CA GLU A 19 21.02 -3.03 43.59
C GLU A 19 21.88 -2.02 42.80
N LYS A 20 22.73 -2.53 41.89
CA LYS A 20 23.57 -1.73 41.00
C LYS A 20 23.00 -1.77 39.58
N PRO A 21 22.99 -0.63 38.85
CA PRO A 21 22.63 -0.64 37.44
C PRO A 21 23.67 -1.42 36.62
N THR A 22 23.29 -1.85 35.42
CA THR A 22 24.22 -2.42 34.44
C THR A 22 25.35 -1.43 34.15
N GLU A 23 26.57 -1.93 33.96
CA GLU A 23 27.72 -1.04 33.69
C GLU A 23 27.51 -0.26 32.38
N PRO A 24 27.75 1.07 32.39
CA PRO A 24 27.65 1.89 31.19
C PRO A 24 28.73 1.53 30.18
N GLN A 25 28.43 1.71 28.89
CA GLN A 25 29.34 1.34 27.79
C GLN A 25 30.00 2.56 27.12
N GLY A 26 29.74 3.76 27.62
CA GLY A 26 30.56 4.95 27.36
C GLY A 26 30.30 5.69 26.06
N GLU A 27 29.48 5.15 25.15
CA GLU A 27 29.22 5.83 23.87
C GLU A 27 27.84 6.48 23.78
N GLN A 28 26.76 5.92 24.38
CA GLN A 28 25.41 6.54 24.44
C GLN A 28 24.54 5.88 25.53
N ASP A 29 24.76 6.20 26.80
CA ASP A 29 23.97 5.68 27.94
C ASP A 29 22.93 6.70 28.42
N ALA A 30 21.71 6.25 28.72
CA ALA A 30 20.62 7.07 29.25
C ALA A 30 20.03 6.47 30.52
N GLY A 31 19.82 7.30 31.54
CA GLY A 31 19.17 6.93 32.80
C GLY A 31 17.70 7.29 32.77
N VAL A 32 16.84 6.35 33.18
CA VAL A 32 15.39 6.56 33.21
C VAL A 32 14.82 6.21 34.58
N LEU A 33 13.95 7.05 35.14
CA LEU A 33 13.30 6.82 36.42
C LEU A 33 11.84 6.35 36.22
N ILE A 34 11.57 5.09 36.60
CA ILE A 34 10.22 4.53 36.66
C ILE A 34 9.67 4.76 38.07
N LEU A 35 8.88 5.81 38.22
CA LEU A 35 8.31 6.19 39.51
C LEU A 35 6.91 5.58 39.69
N LEU A 36 6.78 4.72 40.70
CA LEU A 36 5.55 4.00 41.05
C LEU A 36 4.85 4.67 42.22
N HIS A 37 3.53 4.77 42.14
CA HIS A 37 2.68 5.26 43.21
C HIS A 37 1.64 4.20 43.58
N ASP A 38 1.69 3.81 44.85
CA ASP A 38 0.72 2.90 45.46
C ASP A 38 -0.15 3.71 46.41
N ASP A 39 -1.38 4.00 46.00
CA ASP A 39 -2.38 4.71 46.80
C ASP A 39 -3.23 3.78 47.66
N GLY A 40 -2.85 2.50 47.77
CA GLY A 40 -3.61 1.47 48.47
C GLY A 40 -4.82 0.95 47.69
N SER A 41 -5.00 1.36 46.43
CA SER A 41 -5.93 0.72 45.52
C SER A 41 -5.37 -0.60 44.97
N ASP A 42 -6.22 -1.38 44.31
CA ASP A 42 -5.82 -2.65 43.69
C ASP A 42 -4.86 -2.49 42.48
N ASP A 43 -4.54 -1.25 42.07
CA ASP A 43 -3.69 -0.98 40.91
C ASP A 43 -2.64 0.11 41.16
N ILE A 44 -1.37 -0.27 40.96
CA ILE A 44 -0.24 0.64 41.11
C ILE A 44 -0.15 1.54 39.87
N LYS A 45 0.06 2.83 40.10
CA LYS A 45 0.18 3.83 39.03
C LYS A 45 1.65 4.11 38.73
N VAL A 46 1.95 4.43 37.48
CA VAL A 46 3.28 4.86 37.03
C VAL A 46 3.23 6.30 36.53
N LEU A 47 4.26 7.09 36.88
CA LEU A 47 4.40 8.47 36.39
C LEU A 47 4.93 8.48 34.96
N LEU A 48 4.23 9.18 34.07
CA LEU A 48 4.65 9.43 32.70
C LEU A 48 4.62 10.92 32.38
N CYS A 49 5.51 11.33 31.49
CA CYS A 49 5.68 12.70 31.01
C CYS A 49 5.35 12.78 29.53
N VAL A 50 4.85 13.94 29.11
CA VAL A 50 4.73 14.32 27.70
C VAL A 50 5.83 15.32 27.40
N ARG A 51 6.72 14.96 26.49
CA ARG A 51 7.84 15.83 26.09
C ARG A 51 7.33 17.10 25.43
N SER A 52 7.94 18.24 25.76
CA SER A 52 7.63 19.54 25.15
C SER A 52 7.76 19.46 23.63
N ARG A 53 6.81 20.09 22.93
CA ARG A 53 6.78 20.12 21.45
C ARG A 53 7.89 20.95 20.84
N HIS A 54 8.55 21.78 21.65
CA HIS A 54 9.65 22.64 21.22
C HIS A 54 11.00 21.90 21.17
N LEU A 55 11.07 20.68 21.69
CA LEU A 55 12.29 19.87 21.69
C LEU A 55 12.64 19.35 20.29
N ARG A 56 13.95 19.31 20.01
CA ARG A 56 14.48 18.80 18.72
C ARG A 56 14.29 17.28 18.55
N ARG A 57 14.25 16.52 19.66
CA ARG A 57 14.12 15.06 19.66
C ARG A 57 12.84 14.65 20.37
N HIS A 58 12.07 13.77 19.73
CA HIS A 58 10.87 13.15 20.29
C HIS A 58 9.82 14.14 20.83
N PRO A 59 9.45 15.22 20.09
CA PRO A 59 8.49 16.21 20.58
C PRO A 59 7.08 15.60 20.74
N GLY A 60 6.46 15.83 21.90
CA GLY A 60 5.11 15.34 22.21
C GLY A 60 5.01 13.84 22.50
N GLU A 61 6.13 13.12 22.57
CA GLU A 61 6.14 11.69 22.91
C GLU A 61 5.93 11.47 24.41
N VAL A 62 5.32 10.32 24.76
CA VAL A 62 5.19 9.88 26.14
C VAL A 62 6.44 9.12 26.56
N CYS A 63 7.09 9.59 27.63
CA CYS A 63 8.28 8.97 28.19
C CYS A 63 8.23 8.96 29.72
N PHE A 64 9.12 8.19 30.32
CA PHE A 64 9.48 8.36 31.73
C PHE A 64 10.36 9.60 31.89
N PRO A 65 10.43 10.19 33.10
CA PRO A 65 11.49 11.14 33.42
C PRO A 65 12.87 10.52 33.19
N GLY A 66 13.75 11.23 32.51
CA GLY A 66 15.08 10.71 32.21
C GLY A 66 15.73 11.27 30.95
N GLY A 67 17.04 11.06 30.86
CA GLY A 67 17.88 11.66 29.84
C GLY A 67 19.23 10.97 29.68
N MET A 68 20.10 11.60 28.88
CA MET A 68 21.44 11.09 28.61
C MET A 68 22.32 11.26 29.85
N MET A 69 23.29 10.36 30.02
CA MET A 69 24.29 10.51 31.06
C MET A 69 25.25 11.65 30.71
N ASP A 70 25.45 12.57 31.65
CA ASP A 70 26.35 13.71 31.53
C ASP A 70 27.69 13.45 32.26
N ALA A 71 28.68 14.30 31.97
CA ALA A 71 29.99 14.21 32.61
C ALA A 71 29.91 14.32 34.15
N GLU A 72 28.93 15.06 34.66
CA GLU A 72 28.70 15.25 36.11
C GLU A 72 28.19 13.99 36.81
N ASP A 73 27.62 13.03 36.06
CA ASP A 73 27.09 11.78 36.58
C ASP A 73 28.20 10.77 36.92
N ARG A 74 29.46 11.04 36.54
CA ARG A 74 30.66 10.25 36.88
C ARG A 74 30.53 8.75 36.58
N GLY A 75 29.89 8.42 35.46
CA GLY A 75 29.65 7.02 35.07
C GLY A 75 28.56 6.31 35.88
N ASN A 76 27.75 7.04 36.65
CA ASN A 76 26.62 6.48 37.38
C ASN A 76 25.29 6.82 36.69
N VAL A 77 24.81 5.90 35.86
CA VAL A 77 23.55 6.03 35.11
C VAL A 77 22.31 6.18 36.00
N ARG A 78 22.31 5.66 37.23
CA ARG A 78 21.22 5.90 38.19
C ARG A 78 21.21 7.36 38.63
N ARG A 79 22.38 7.98 38.80
CA ARG A 79 22.49 9.40 39.14
C ARG A 79 21.94 10.28 38.02
N ALA A 80 22.19 9.91 36.77
CA ALA A 80 21.58 10.58 35.62
C ALA A 80 20.04 10.51 35.69
N ALA A 81 19.45 9.34 35.93
CA ALA A 81 18.00 9.19 36.08
C ALA A 81 17.41 10.08 37.20
N ILE A 82 18.11 10.20 38.33
CA ILE A 82 17.69 11.04 39.46
C ILE A 82 17.81 12.53 39.15
N ARG A 83 18.92 12.95 38.53
CA ARG A 83 19.16 14.34 38.11
C ARG A 83 18.09 14.78 37.11
N GLU A 84 17.89 14.02 36.06
CA GLU A 84 16.91 14.30 35.01
C GLU A 84 15.49 14.34 35.56
N ALA A 85 15.12 13.42 36.46
CA ALA A 85 13.81 13.47 37.10
C ALA A 85 13.62 14.71 37.99
N TYR A 86 14.68 15.18 38.65
CA TYR A 86 14.63 16.43 39.39
C TYR A 86 14.50 17.65 38.46
N GLU A 87 15.24 17.68 37.36
CA GLU A 87 15.21 18.76 36.36
C GLU A 87 13.87 18.82 35.61
N GLU A 88 13.34 17.68 35.15
CA GLU A 88 12.14 17.60 34.34
C GLU A 88 10.84 17.75 35.17
N VAL A 89 10.77 17.15 36.36
CA VAL A 89 9.53 17.06 37.16
C VAL A 89 9.64 17.53 38.63
N GLY A 90 10.82 17.91 39.10
CA GLY A 90 11.02 18.49 40.44
C GLY A 90 11.10 17.50 41.59
N VAL A 91 11.06 16.18 41.32
CA VAL A 91 11.01 15.15 42.37
C VAL A 91 12.36 14.94 43.05
N LYS A 92 12.39 14.91 44.38
CA LYS A 92 13.63 14.76 45.18
C LYS A 92 13.73 13.38 45.81
N GLU A 93 14.82 12.66 45.55
CA GLU A 93 15.04 11.30 46.07
C GLU A 93 14.92 11.21 47.60
N ALA A 94 15.52 12.14 48.35
CA ALA A 94 15.49 12.10 49.81
C ALA A 94 14.06 12.19 50.37
N ASP A 95 13.23 13.03 49.76
CA ASP A 95 11.96 13.46 50.33
C ASP A 95 10.76 12.71 49.76
N ASP A 96 10.79 12.39 48.46
CA ASP A 96 9.57 12.04 47.73
C ASP A 96 9.45 10.55 47.39
N TYR A 97 10.55 9.80 47.25
CA TYR A 97 10.51 8.39 46.85
C TYR A 97 11.67 7.53 47.40
N VAL A 98 11.48 6.21 47.46
CA VAL A 98 12.54 5.24 47.76
C VAL A 98 12.92 4.53 46.47
N VAL A 99 14.21 4.54 46.12
CA VAL A 99 14.71 3.71 45.01
C VAL A 99 14.70 2.24 45.42
N LEU A 100 14.05 1.40 44.62
CA LEU A 100 13.92 -0.04 44.87
C LEU A 100 15.11 -0.83 44.29
N GLY A 101 15.60 -0.39 43.13
CA GLY A 101 16.69 -1.02 42.38
C GLY A 101 16.57 -0.74 40.88
N ASN A 102 17.24 -1.54 40.08
CA ASN A 102 17.38 -1.33 38.63
C ASN A 102 16.87 -2.54 37.87
N LEU A 103 16.19 -2.31 36.75
CA LEU A 103 15.92 -3.34 35.75
C LEU A 103 17.14 -3.52 34.85
N PRO A 104 17.29 -4.67 34.16
CA PRO A 104 18.37 -4.85 33.21
C PRO A 104 18.37 -3.79 32.11
N ALA A 105 19.55 -3.32 31.73
CA ALA A 105 19.67 -2.37 30.63
C ALA A 105 19.34 -3.03 29.28
N PHE A 106 18.70 -2.27 28.38
CA PHE A 106 18.40 -2.74 27.03
C PHE A 106 18.72 -1.66 26.00
N ARG A 107 19.17 -2.11 24.82
CA ARG A 107 19.57 -1.21 23.74
C ARG A 107 18.39 -0.88 22.84
N ALA A 108 18.09 0.41 22.71
CA ALA A 108 17.08 0.97 21.81
C ALA A 108 17.54 0.97 20.34
N ARG A 109 16.61 1.22 19.40
CA ARG A 109 16.78 1.09 17.93
C ARG A 109 17.89 1.97 17.31
N PHE A 110 18.45 2.92 18.04
CA PHE A 110 19.51 3.83 17.57
C PHE A 110 20.84 3.69 18.32
N GLY A 111 21.03 2.59 19.06
CA GLY A 111 22.30 2.32 19.75
C GLY A 111 22.37 2.82 21.20
N ILE A 112 21.44 3.67 21.64
CA ILE A 112 21.33 4.14 23.02
C ILE A 112 21.03 2.97 23.96
N LEU A 113 21.84 2.83 25.02
CA LEU A 113 21.63 1.86 26.09
C LEU A 113 20.84 2.54 27.23
N ILE A 114 19.63 2.04 27.49
CA ILE A 114 18.73 2.63 28.47
C ILE A 114 18.79 1.83 29.77
N HIS A 115 19.00 2.53 30.88
CA HIS A 115 19.16 2.00 32.23
C HIS A 115 17.97 2.40 33.11
N PRO A 116 16.98 1.52 33.32
CA PRO A 116 15.76 1.85 34.06
C PRO A 116 15.96 1.66 35.57
N THR A 117 15.79 2.73 36.33
CA THR A 117 15.77 2.73 37.80
C THR A 117 14.31 2.75 38.27
N VAL A 118 13.92 1.84 39.15
CA VAL A 118 12.55 1.77 39.68
C VAL A 118 12.51 2.36 41.09
N ALA A 119 11.53 3.24 41.34
CA ALA A 119 11.33 3.89 42.63
C ALA A 119 9.86 3.86 43.07
N LEU A 120 9.62 3.87 44.37
CA LEU A 120 8.29 3.93 44.98
C LEU A 120 8.10 5.26 45.72
N VAL A 121 7.04 5.99 45.40
CA VAL A 121 6.66 7.24 46.04
C VAL A 121 6.39 7.03 47.54
N LYS A 122 7.01 7.85 48.40
CA LYS A 122 6.76 7.88 49.85
C LYS A 122 5.55 8.74 50.22
N ARG A 123 5.41 9.85 49.51
CA ARG A 123 4.39 10.89 49.70
C ARG A 123 4.11 11.53 48.34
N ALA A 124 2.93 12.08 48.13
CA ALA A 124 2.65 12.83 46.90
C ALA A 124 3.72 13.93 46.69
N PRO A 125 4.52 13.86 45.61
CA PRO A 125 5.57 14.84 45.37
C PRO A 125 4.97 16.21 45.04
N ASP A 126 5.66 17.27 45.45
CA ASP A 126 5.38 18.62 44.93
C ASP A 126 6.01 18.74 43.54
N ILE A 127 5.18 18.66 42.50
CA ILE A 127 5.64 18.61 41.12
C ILE A 127 5.94 20.01 40.61
N GLN A 128 7.15 20.20 40.10
CA GLN A 128 7.59 21.43 39.43
C GLN A 128 8.12 21.06 38.06
N LEU A 129 7.33 21.32 37.03
CA LEU A 129 7.68 20.95 35.65
C LEU A 129 8.63 21.96 35.03
N SER A 130 9.69 21.47 34.40
CA SER A 130 10.46 22.26 33.43
C SER A 130 9.65 22.38 32.14
N VAL A 131 8.99 23.51 31.94
CA VAL A 131 8.07 23.74 30.80
C VAL A 131 8.79 23.67 29.45
N ASP A 132 10.10 23.93 29.43
CA ASP A 132 10.92 23.82 28.23
C ASP A 132 11.13 22.37 27.78
N GLU A 133 11.04 21.40 28.70
CA GLU A 133 11.30 19.99 28.44
C GLU A 133 10.07 19.08 28.56
N VAL A 134 9.15 19.40 29.48
CA VAL A 134 7.95 18.62 29.77
C VAL A 134 6.70 19.50 29.65
N GLU A 135 5.81 19.12 28.73
CA GLU A 135 4.52 19.79 28.51
C GLU A 135 3.54 19.50 29.66
N ARG A 136 3.49 18.23 30.10
CA ARG A 136 2.64 17.77 31.21
C ARG A 136 3.08 16.42 31.73
N ILE A 137 2.62 16.08 32.93
CA ILE A 137 2.73 14.73 33.52
C ILE A 137 1.35 14.13 33.76
N PHE A 138 1.31 12.81 33.90
CA PHE A 138 0.11 12.10 34.33
C PHE A 138 0.47 10.76 34.98
N TRP A 139 -0.40 10.29 35.86
CA TRP A 139 -0.32 8.97 36.48
C TRP A 139 -1.16 7.99 35.68
N MET A 140 -0.56 6.87 35.27
CA MET A 140 -1.24 5.82 34.52
C MET A 140 -1.31 4.53 35.34
N PRO A 141 -2.50 3.93 35.55
CA PRO A 141 -2.61 2.62 36.20
C PRO A 141 -1.88 1.54 35.38
N LEU A 142 -1.06 0.70 36.03
CA LEU A 142 -0.25 -0.30 35.35
C LEU A 142 -1.11 -1.39 34.69
N SER A 143 -2.28 -1.71 35.25
CA SER A 143 -3.18 -2.72 34.67
C SER A 143 -3.58 -2.40 33.24
N LYS A 144 -3.72 -1.11 32.88
CA LYS A 144 -4.05 -0.66 31.52
C LYS A 144 -3.02 -1.08 30.47
N PHE A 145 -1.78 -1.35 30.88
CA PHE A 145 -0.74 -1.85 29.97
C PHE A 145 -0.78 -3.38 29.78
N LEU A 146 -1.71 -4.09 30.41
CA LEU A 146 -1.94 -5.52 30.22
C LEU A 146 -3.24 -5.81 29.44
N GLU A 147 -4.07 -4.81 29.20
CA GLU A 147 -5.37 -4.95 28.52
C GLU A 147 -5.24 -4.84 27.00
N GLU A 148 -5.98 -5.67 26.27
CA GLU A 148 -5.97 -5.66 24.78
C GLU A 148 -6.81 -4.51 24.19
N THR A 149 -7.80 -4.01 24.94
CA THR A 149 -8.83 -3.05 24.51
C THR A 149 -8.28 -1.77 23.89
N HIS A 150 -7.14 -1.27 24.38
CA HIS A 150 -6.49 -0.05 23.92
C HIS A 150 -5.12 -0.30 23.28
N HIS A 151 -4.81 -1.56 22.97
CA HIS A 151 -3.49 -2.00 22.56
C HIS A 151 -3.43 -2.34 21.07
N SER A 152 -2.33 -1.96 20.42
CA SER A 152 -1.99 -2.44 19.08
C SER A 152 -0.50 -2.71 18.98
N THR A 153 -0.11 -3.60 18.07
CA THR A 153 1.29 -3.89 17.77
C THR A 153 1.58 -3.76 16.29
N PHE A 154 2.81 -3.40 15.97
CA PHE A 154 3.32 -3.51 14.62
C PHE A 154 4.77 -4.00 14.64
N ALA A 155 5.09 -4.87 13.69
CA ALA A 155 6.45 -5.36 13.51
C ALA A 155 7.27 -4.36 12.70
N ILE A 156 8.50 -4.14 13.17
CA ILE A 156 9.54 -3.38 12.50
C ILE A 156 10.64 -4.37 12.11
N ASP A 157 10.99 -4.37 10.81
CA ASP A 157 12.07 -5.18 10.23
C ASP A 157 11.93 -6.70 10.51
N ASP A 158 10.69 -7.20 10.65
CA ASP A 158 10.31 -8.59 10.99
C ASP A 158 10.91 -9.15 12.31
N VAL A 159 11.61 -8.30 13.09
CA VAL A 159 12.35 -8.72 14.30
C VAL A 159 11.88 -7.98 15.55
N TYR A 160 11.44 -6.73 15.44
CA TYR A 160 11.09 -5.90 16.60
C TYR A 160 9.59 -5.63 16.67
N MET A 161 8.93 -6.06 17.75
CA MET A 161 7.52 -5.75 18.03
C MET A 161 7.42 -4.41 18.77
N VAL A 162 6.70 -3.45 18.19
CA VAL A 162 6.39 -2.18 18.85
C VAL A 162 4.99 -2.24 19.42
N HIS A 163 4.85 -2.02 20.73
CA HIS A 163 3.57 -1.88 21.41
C HIS A 163 3.12 -0.42 21.38
N VAL A 164 1.82 -0.20 21.17
CA VAL A 164 1.15 1.11 21.16
C VAL A 164 -0.12 1.00 21.99
N PHE A 165 -0.27 1.88 22.98
CA PHE A 165 -1.48 2.03 23.77
C PHE A 165 -2.14 3.37 23.50
N GLN A 166 -3.42 3.37 23.13
CA GLN A 166 -4.23 4.56 22.89
C GLN A 166 -5.30 4.69 23.96
N PHE A 167 -5.02 5.49 24.99
CA PHE A 167 -5.95 5.76 26.08
C PHE A 167 -6.90 6.91 25.73
N GLU A 168 -8.10 6.90 26.29
CA GLU A 168 -9.09 7.98 26.10
C GLU A 168 -8.64 9.28 26.77
N ASP A 169 -8.12 9.19 27.99
CA ASP A 169 -7.77 10.35 28.83
C ASP A 169 -6.28 10.70 28.83
N ALA A 170 -5.46 10.03 28.02
CA ALA A 170 -4.01 10.23 28.00
C ALA A 170 -3.41 10.08 26.58
N PRO A 171 -2.27 10.74 26.29
CA PRO A 171 -1.61 10.59 25.00
C PRO A 171 -1.14 9.15 24.76
N ALA A 172 -1.05 8.80 23.48
CA ALA A 172 -0.64 7.46 23.08
C ALA A 172 0.77 7.12 23.61
N THR A 173 0.89 6.00 24.31
CA THR A 173 2.16 5.50 24.85
C THR A 173 2.65 4.38 23.95
N TYR A 174 3.87 4.46 23.44
CA TYR A 174 4.37 3.47 22.48
C TYR A 174 5.86 3.18 22.60
N GLY A 175 6.31 2.17 21.86
CA GLY A 175 7.73 1.87 21.73
C GLY A 175 8.32 1.32 23.01
N VAL A 176 9.49 1.84 23.36
CA VAL A 176 10.27 1.43 24.53
C VAL A 176 9.54 1.74 25.84
N THR A 177 8.92 2.92 25.94
CA THR A 177 8.14 3.32 27.12
C THR A 177 7.02 2.31 27.37
N ALA A 178 6.27 1.94 26.33
CA ALA A 178 5.20 0.96 26.44
C ALA A 178 5.72 -0.42 26.86
N LEU A 179 6.84 -0.88 26.28
CA LEU A 179 7.45 -2.17 26.64
C LEU A 179 7.85 -2.22 28.12
N MET A 180 8.46 -1.16 28.64
CA MET A 180 8.80 -1.06 30.07
C MET A 180 7.56 -1.06 30.96
N CYS A 181 6.50 -0.33 30.59
CA CYS A 181 5.25 -0.35 31.34
C CYS A 181 4.66 -1.77 31.41
N ILE A 182 4.72 -2.53 30.31
CA ILE A 182 4.27 -3.94 30.28
C ILE A 182 5.12 -4.80 31.22
N VAL A 183 6.46 -4.72 31.12
CA VAL A 183 7.40 -5.47 31.97
C VAL A 183 7.14 -5.21 33.46
N VAL A 184 7.00 -3.93 33.82
CA VAL A 184 6.73 -3.52 35.20
C VAL A 184 5.34 -3.98 35.64
N ALA A 185 4.32 -3.87 34.79
CA ALA A 185 2.97 -4.35 35.10
C ALA A 185 2.93 -5.87 35.32
N ILE A 186 3.62 -6.66 34.49
CA ILE A 186 3.72 -8.13 34.64
C ILE A 186 4.34 -8.49 35.99
N GLY A 187 5.46 -7.87 36.36
CA GLY A 187 6.15 -8.14 37.62
C GLY A 187 5.32 -7.71 38.84
N VAL A 188 4.81 -6.48 38.83
CA VAL A 188 4.10 -5.89 39.97
C VAL A 188 2.74 -6.54 40.22
N LEU A 189 1.96 -6.75 39.16
CA LEU A 189 0.59 -7.27 39.24
C LEU A 189 0.53 -8.80 39.20
N GLY A 190 1.60 -9.47 38.74
CA GLY A 190 1.63 -10.93 38.59
C GLY A 190 0.61 -11.45 37.57
N ARG A 191 0.25 -10.62 36.59
CA ARG A 191 -0.71 -10.94 35.53
C ARG A 191 -0.01 -10.94 34.18
N LEU A 192 -0.44 -11.86 33.31
CA LEU A 192 0.00 -11.87 31.91
C LEU A 192 -0.74 -10.77 31.14
N PRO A 193 -0.11 -10.19 30.10
CA PRO A 193 -0.82 -9.31 29.17
C PRO A 193 -1.94 -10.09 28.46
N GLN A 194 -2.92 -9.42 27.89
CA GLN A 194 -3.97 -10.06 27.08
C GLN A 194 -3.57 -10.20 25.59
N PHE A 195 -2.30 -9.93 25.27
CA PHE A 195 -1.77 -9.86 23.92
C PHE A 195 -0.36 -10.46 23.83
N ASN A 196 0.09 -10.77 22.61
CA ASN A 196 1.43 -11.32 22.39
C ASN A 196 2.52 -10.29 22.72
N LEU A 197 3.47 -10.67 23.57
CA LEU A 197 4.56 -9.80 24.00
C LEU A 197 5.64 -9.67 22.92
N MET A 198 6.03 -10.77 22.28
CA MET A 198 7.00 -10.78 21.18
C MET A 198 6.64 -11.83 20.13
N ALA A 199 7.29 -11.76 18.96
CA ALA A 199 7.09 -12.75 17.90
C ALA A 199 7.50 -14.18 18.33
N ASN A 200 8.47 -14.30 19.24
CA ASN A 200 8.99 -15.53 19.83
C ASN A 200 8.49 -15.79 21.27
N LEU A 201 7.57 -14.96 21.78
CA LEU A 201 6.97 -15.11 23.09
C LEU A 201 5.49 -14.71 23.01
N THR A 202 4.68 -15.64 22.49
CA THR A 202 3.23 -15.44 22.38
C THR A 202 2.54 -15.73 23.71
N MET A 203 1.28 -15.29 23.84
CA MET A 203 0.44 -15.63 24.99
C MET A 203 0.32 -17.14 25.19
N LYS A 204 0.18 -17.86 24.08
CA LYS A 204 0.15 -19.31 24.08
C LYS A 204 1.46 -19.89 24.59
N ASP A 205 2.61 -19.37 24.16
CA ASP A 205 3.92 -19.85 24.65
C ASP A 205 4.09 -19.61 26.15
N MET A 206 3.63 -18.45 26.65
CA MET A 206 3.69 -18.12 28.08
C MET A 206 2.80 -19.04 28.92
N LEU A 207 1.59 -19.35 28.43
CA LEU A 207 0.65 -20.26 29.08
C LEU A 207 1.09 -21.73 28.99
N ASP A 208 1.46 -22.21 27.79
CA ASP A 208 1.86 -23.61 27.53
C ASP A 208 3.15 -23.97 28.27
N ARG A 209 4.08 -23.01 28.45
CA ARG A 209 5.32 -23.21 29.21
C ARG A 209 5.19 -22.89 30.69
N HIS A 210 4.02 -22.44 31.15
CA HIS A 210 3.79 -21.99 32.54
C HIS A 210 4.82 -20.96 33.02
N LEU A 211 5.16 -19.98 32.17
CA LEU A 211 6.18 -18.99 32.53
C LEU A 211 5.69 -18.07 33.65
N ASP A 212 6.51 -17.91 34.68
CA ASP A 212 6.25 -16.92 35.71
C ASP A 212 6.62 -15.50 35.25
N SER A 213 6.24 -14.50 36.04
CA SER A 213 6.51 -13.09 35.70
C SER A 213 8.00 -12.79 35.54
N LEU A 214 8.87 -13.45 36.31
CA LEU A 214 10.32 -13.23 36.27
C LEU A 214 10.95 -13.89 35.03
N GLU A 215 10.50 -15.07 34.64
CA GLU A 215 10.93 -15.74 33.42
C GLU A 215 10.56 -14.94 32.18
N ILE A 216 9.39 -14.30 32.16
CA ILE A 216 8.98 -13.40 31.07
C ILE A 216 9.88 -12.16 31.04
N ILE A 217 10.12 -11.53 32.19
CA ILE A 217 11.03 -10.38 32.30
C ILE A 217 12.42 -10.76 31.79
N ARG A 218 12.99 -11.89 32.24
CA ARG A 218 14.28 -12.39 31.77
C ARG A 218 14.30 -12.67 30.26
N HIS A 219 13.20 -13.21 29.72
CA HIS A 219 13.09 -13.45 28.28
C HIS A 219 13.10 -12.14 27.47
N VAL A 220 12.50 -11.07 28.01
CA VAL A 220 12.53 -9.74 27.38
C VAL A 220 13.95 -9.17 27.31
N TYR A 221 14.76 -9.45 28.33
CA TYR A 221 16.11 -8.91 28.47
C TYR A 221 17.25 -9.83 27.98
N ASP A 222 16.99 -11.08 27.60
CA ASP A 222 18.03 -12.02 27.13
C ASP A 222 18.66 -11.56 25.80
N GLN A 223 19.93 -11.12 25.88
CA GLN A 223 20.71 -10.60 24.76
C GLN A 223 21.07 -11.66 23.69
N LYS A 224 20.97 -12.96 23.99
CA LYS A 224 21.33 -14.03 23.03
C LYS A 224 20.38 -14.15 21.84
N MET A 225 19.17 -13.58 21.92
CA MET A 225 18.15 -13.61 20.88
C MET A 225 18.37 -12.61 19.72
N ARG A 226 19.45 -11.80 19.74
CA ARG A 226 19.72 -10.72 18.75
C ARG A 226 20.74 -11.07 17.64
N LYS A 227 21.16 -12.33 17.46
CA LYS A 227 21.99 -12.73 16.29
C LYS A 227 21.11 -13.21 15.10
N PRO A 228 21.41 -12.83 13.85
CA PRO A 228 20.63 -13.27 12.69
C PRO A 228 20.93 -14.74 12.40
N TRP A 229 19.94 -15.62 12.55
CA TRP A 229 20.07 -17.04 12.21
C TRP A 229 19.05 -17.46 11.15
N TYR A 230 19.57 -17.77 9.96
CA TYR A 230 19.20 -18.92 9.13
C TYR A 230 20.54 -19.52 8.62
N PRO A 231 20.67 -20.83 8.31
CA PRO A 231 19.60 -21.81 8.04
C PRO A 231 19.79 -23.24 8.66
N PHE A 232 18.69 -24.03 8.61
CA PHE A 232 18.54 -25.51 8.69
C PHE A 232 19.06 -26.34 9.90
N ARG A 233 18.13 -27.12 10.51
CA ARG A 233 18.19 -28.61 10.49
C ARG A 233 16.87 -29.28 10.94
N PHE A 234 16.52 -30.31 10.17
CA PHE A 234 15.42 -31.26 10.38
C PHE A 234 15.49 -31.98 11.75
N ILE A 235 14.32 -32.27 12.32
CA ILE A 235 14.06 -33.48 13.13
C ILE A 235 12.82 -34.16 12.51
N SER A 236 12.95 -35.43 12.12
CA SER A 236 11.93 -36.27 11.49
C SER A 236 11.10 -37.06 12.54
N PRO A 237 10.18 -37.95 12.12
CA PRO A 237 8.74 -37.75 12.08
C PRO A 237 7.98 -38.37 13.28
N ARG A 238 6.83 -37.80 13.67
CA ARG A 238 5.81 -38.51 14.46
C ARG A 238 4.74 -39.03 13.49
N GLU A 239 4.41 -40.31 13.60
CA GLU A 239 3.48 -41.00 12.71
C GLU A 239 2.05 -40.47 12.85
N THR A 240 1.44 -40.16 11.71
CA THR A 240 0.05 -39.74 11.57
C THR A 240 -0.63 -40.72 10.63
N THR A 241 -1.58 -41.50 11.12
CA THR A 241 -2.44 -42.32 10.25
C THR A 241 -3.73 -41.55 9.94
N VAL A 242 -4.08 -41.50 8.66
CA VAL A 242 -5.27 -40.83 8.11
C VAL A 242 -6.20 -41.94 7.61
N ASP A 243 -7.47 -41.93 8.03
CA ASP A 243 -8.47 -42.84 7.50
C ASP A 243 -9.06 -42.34 6.18
N GLU A 244 -9.79 -43.19 5.44
CA GLU A 244 -10.28 -42.93 4.08
C GLU A 244 -11.33 -41.80 3.97
N HIS A 245 -11.65 -41.12 5.07
CA HIS A 245 -12.51 -39.93 5.09
C HIS A 245 -11.77 -38.66 5.54
N GLY A 246 -10.45 -38.72 5.69
CA GLY A 246 -9.61 -37.55 5.92
C GLY A 246 -9.70 -36.98 7.33
N LEU A 247 -10.12 -37.77 8.32
CA LEU A 247 -10.11 -37.37 9.72
C LEU A 247 -8.74 -37.69 10.33
N VAL A 248 -8.01 -36.66 10.79
CA VAL A 248 -6.79 -36.85 11.56
C VAL A 248 -7.17 -37.01 13.02
N THR A 249 -7.17 -38.24 13.52
CA THR A 249 -7.34 -38.53 14.96
C THR A 249 -5.97 -38.55 15.63
N THR A 250 -5.73 -37.66 16.59
CA THR A 250 -4.60 -37.77 17.52
C THR A 250 -5.13 -38.29 18.84
N THR A 251 -4.89 -39.57 19.16
CA THR A 251 -5.32 -40.15 20.44
C THR A 251 -4.33 -39.74 21.53
N VAL A 252 -4.77 -38.93 22.50
CA VAL A 252 -4.02 -38.73 23.74
C VAL A 252 -4.56 -39.75 24.76
N GLN A 253 -3.75 -40.72 25.15
CA GLN A 253 -4.06 -41.56 26.31
C GLN A 253 -4.00 -40.70 27.57
N ALA A 254 -5.16 -40.43 28.18
CA ALA A 254 -5.24 -39.92 29.53
C ALA A 254 -5.03 -41.07 30.53
N LYS A 255 -4.01 -40.96 31.38
CA LYS A 255 -3.88 -41.79 32.58
C LYS A 255 -4.61 -41.10 33.72
N ILE A 256 -5.77 -41.62 34.10
CA ILE A 256 -6.49 -41.21 35.30
C ILE A 256 -5.76 -41.81 36.51
N THR A 257 -5.45 -40.97 37.51
CA THR A 257 -5.27 -41.42 38.89
C THR A 257 -6.15 -40.60 39.82
N ASN A 258 -6.69 -41.31 40.81
CA ASN A 258 -7.77 -40.94 41.72
C ASN A 258 -7.61 -39.60 42.45
N ALA A 259 -8.61 -38.71 42.34
CA ALA A 259 -9.51 -38.31 43.44
C ALA A 259 -10.32 -37.04 43.08
N GLY A 260 -11.61 -37.22 42.78
CA GLY A 260 -12.71 -36.34 43.24
C GLY A 260 -13.07 -35.04 42.47
N GLN A 261 -14.15 -35.14 41.66
CA GLN A 261 -15.23 -34.15 41.41
C GLN A 261 -14.90 -32.82 40.67
N VAL A 262 -15.74 -32.17 39.86
CA VAL A 262 -17.05 -32.35 39.17
C VAL A 262 -17.13 -31.18 38.16
N GLU A 263 -17.74 -31.38 36.99
CA GLU A 263 -18.14 -30.31 36.03
C GLU A 263 -19.52 -29.71 36.40
N PRO A 264 -19.84 -28.44 36.05
CA PRO A 264 -20.58 -28.24 34.80
C PRO A 264 -20.24 -26.98 33.99
N LEU A 265 -20.57 -27.07 32.69
CA LEU A 265 -20.53 -26.07 31.65
C LEU A 265 -21.15 -24.70 32.01
N LEU A 266 -20.51 -23.63 31.53
CA LEU A 266 -21.21 -22.48 30.95
C LEU A 266 -20.51 -22.06 29.65
N VAL A 267 -21.18 -22.40 28.55
CA VAL A 267 -20.90 -21.87 27.21
C VAL A 267 -21.32 -20.41 27.20
N VAL A 268 -20.37 -19.53 26.92
CA VAL A 268 -20.63 -18.25 26.25
C VAL A 268 -19.75 -18.22 25.01
N GLU A 269 -20.30 -18.69 23.89
CA GLU A 269 -19.88 -18.24 22.57
C GLU A 269 -20.35 -16.79 22.39
N SER A 270 -19.43 -15.84 22.21
CA SER A 270 -19.37 -15.03 20.98
C SER A 270 -18.22 -14.00 20.96
N CYS A 271 -17.49 -14.00 19.84
CA CYS A 271 -16.69 -12.93 19.20
C CYS A 271 -15.39 -12.45 19.89
N ARG A 272 -14.20 -12.37 19.26
CA ARG A 272 -13.69 -12.59 17.88
C ARG A 272 -12.14 -12.75 17.96
N PRO A 273 -11.46 -13.29 16.92
CA PRO A 273 -10.31 -14.17 17.09
C PRO A 273 -8.94 -13.47 17.26
N SER A 274 -8.24 -13.86 18.33
CA SER A 274 -6.82 -13.62 18.66
C SER A 274 -5.82 -14.46 17.84
N HIS A 275 -6.26 -14.95 16.67
CA HIS A 275 -5.39 -15.39 15.60
C HIS A 275 -5.79 -14.60 14.36
N LEU A 276 -5.03 -13.56 14.02
CA LEU A 276 -4.91 -13.23 12.61
C LEU A 276 -4.17 -14.41 12.00
N ASP A 277 -4.90 -15.45 11.56
CA ASP A 277 -4.45 -16.23 10.42
C ASP A 277 -3.88 -15.20 9.46
N ARG A 278 -2.58 -15.24 9.18
CA ARG A 278 -2.08 -14.67 7.94
C ARG A 278 -2.84 -15.48 6.89
N VAL A 279 -4.04 -15.02 6.53
CA VAL A 279 -4.77 -15.51 5.39
C VAL A 279 -3.85 -15.13 4.26
N GLN A 280 -3.00 -16.07 3.89
CA GLN A 280 -2.14 -15.94 2.76
C GLN A 280 -3.00 -16.22 1.55
N ASP A 281 -2.75 -15.48 0.49
CA ASP A 281 -3.35 -15.73 -0.80
C ASP A 281 -2.81 -17.07 -1.32
N THR A 282 -3.56 -18.15 -1.07
CA THR A 282 -3.17 -19.51 -1.46
C THR A 282 -2.95 -19.55 -2.97
N LYS A 283 -1.72 -19.91 -3.37
CA LYS A 283 -1.23 -19.91 -4.76
C LYS A 283 -1.25 -18.54 -5.47
N ASN A 284 -1.28 -17.40 -4.76
CA ASN A 284 -1.42 -16.06 -5.37
C ASN A 284 -2.64 -15.95 -6.32
N SER A 285 -3.74 -16.63 -5.95
CA SER A 285 -4.93 -16.72 -6.79
C SER A 285 -5.64 -15.37 -6.89
N VAL A 286 -5.79 -14.66 -5.78
CA VAL A 286 -6.38 -13.32 -5.76
C VAL A 286 -5.50 -12.34 -6.53
N PHE A 287 -4.18 -12.43 -6.39
CA PHE A 287 -3.24 -11.59 -7.15
C PHE A 287 -3.42 -11.77 -8.66
N THR A 288 -3.54 -13.01 -9.11
CA THR A 288 -3.78 -13.36 -10.53
C THR A 288 -5.13 -12.83 -11.01
N ILE A 289 -6.16 -12.87 -10.17
CA ILE A 289 -7.48 -12.28 -10.47
C ILE A 289 -7.39 -10.76 -10.66
N PHE A 290 -6.69 -10.05 -9.78
CA PHE A 290 -6.49 -8.60 -9.92
C PHE A 290 -5.68 -8.24 -11.17
N MET A 291 -4.68 -9.06 -11.52
CA MET A 291 -3.96 -8.93 -12.79
C MET A 291 -4.88 -9.13 -14.00
N MET A 292 -5.76 -10.14 -13.97
CA MET A 292 -6.74 -10.37 -15.03
C MET A 292 -7.75 -9.21 -15.15
N PHE A 293 -8.16 -8.59 -14.03
CA PHE A 293 -8.99 -7.38 -14.07
C PHE A 293 -8.28 -6.19 -14.71
N GLY A 294 -6.98 -6.02 -14.46
CA GLY A 294 -6.16 -5.01 -15.13
C GLY A 294 -6.11 -5.22 -16.64
N LEU A 295 -5.92 -6.48 -17.07
CA LEU A 295 -5.93 -6.88 -18.48
C LEU A 295 -7.30 -6.58 -19.12
N GLY A 296 -8.39 -7.04 -18.48
CA GLY A 296 -9.75 -6.82 -18.97
C GLY A 296 -10.21 -5.36 -19.00
N ALA A 297 -9.61 -4.47 -18.20
CA ALA A 297 -9.90 -3.04 -18.23
C ALA A 297 -9.42 -2.37 -19.54
N LEU A 298 -8.28 -2.79 -20.09
CA LEU A 298 -7.69 -2.12 -21.26
C LEU A 298 -7.83 -2.90 -22.56
N LEU A 299 -8.04 -4.22 -22.50
CA LEU A 299 -8.03 -5.07 -23.70
C LEU A 299 -9.06 -4.66 -24.76
N PRO A 300 -10.34 -4.42 -24.43
CA PRO A 300 -11.33 -4.10 -25.46
C PRO A 300 -11.00 -2.79 -26.20
N TRP A 301 -10.54 -1.78 -25.45
CA TRP A 301 -10.14 -0.50 -26.00
C TRP A 301 -8.86 -0.59 -26.82
N ASN A 302 -7.84 -1.30 -26.33
CA ASN A 302 -6.58 -1.45 -27.05
C ASN A 302 -6.75 -2.24 -28.36
N MET A 303 -7.61 -3.27 -28.36
CA MET A 303 -7.97 -4.00 -29.57
C MET A 303 -8.73 -3.12 -30.57
N PHE A 304 -9.70 -2.33 -30.07
CA PHE A 304 -10.43 -1.37 -30.91
C PHE A 304 -9.47 -0.36 -31.55
N LEU A 305 -8.57 0.24 -30.77
CA LEU A 305 -7.60 1.23 -31.24
C LEU A 305 -6.68 0.64 -32.32
N ASN A 306 -6.19 -0.58 -32.12
CA ASN A 306 -5.26 -1.23 -33.05
C ASN A 306 -5.89 -1.48 -34.43
N ILE A 307 -7.13 -2.01 -34.48
CA ILE A 307 -7.80 -2.30 -35.76
C ILE A 307 -8.50 -1.08 -36.38
N SER A 308 -8.60 0.03 -35.63
CA SER A 308 -9.47 1.15 -35.98
C SER A 308 -9.17 1.75 -37.36
N PHE A 309 -7.89 1.93 -37.67
CA PHE A 309 -7.45 2.56 -38.92
C PHE A 309 -7.73 1.66 -40.13
N ASP A 310 -7.27 0.41 -40.08
CA ASP A 310 -7.45 -0.54 -41.17
C ASP A 310 -8.95 -0.82 -41.43
N TYR A 311 -9.72 -1.06 -40.37
CA TYR A 311 -11.09 -1.50 -40.48
C TYR A 311 -12.08 -0.36 -40.72
N TYR A 312 -12.08 0.69 -39.89
CA TYR A 312 -13.06 1.77 -40.04
C TYR A 312 -12.62 2.80 -41.08
N THR A 313 -11.40 3.31 -40.97
CA THR A 313 -10.92 4.40 -41.85
C THR A 313 -10.64 3.88 -43.27
N MET A 314 -9.95 2.74 -43.41
CA MET A 314 -9.50 2.25 -44.70
C MET A 314 -10.46 1.28 -45.39
N SER A 315 -11.48 0.77 -44.71
CA SER A 315 -12.45 -0.16 -45.28
C SER A 315 -13.90 0.29 -45.09
N LYS A 316 -14.47 0.19 -43.89
CA LYS A 316 -15.92 0.23 -43.63
C LYS A 316 -16.59 1.60 -43.84
N LEU A 317 -15.87 2.71 -43.65
CA LEU A 317 -16.41 4.07 -43.82
C LEU A 317 -16.13 4.67 -45.20
N ARG A 318 -15.58 3.91 -46.14
CA ARG A 318 -15.38 4.37 -47.52
C ARG A 318 -16.65 4.16 -48.35
N ASP A 319 -16.78 4.95 -49.41
CA ASP A 319 -17.88 4.81 -50.37
C ASP A 319 -17.73 3.52 -51.20
N ASN A 320 -18.77 3.12 -51.93
CA ASN A 320 -18.80 1.93 -52.80
C ASN A 320 -17.68 1.91 -53.85
N ASN A 321 -17.20 3.09 -54.25
CA ASN A 321 -16.10 3.26 -55.19
C ASN A 321 -14.71 3.25 -54.50
N GLY A 322 -14.65 3.01 -53.19
CA GLY A 322 -13.42 3.01 -52.39
C GLY A 322 -12.85 4.40 -52.09
N SER A 323 -13.60 5.47 -52.39
CA SER A 323 -13.18 6.85 -52.13
C SER A 323 -13.31 7.23 -50.66
N SER A 324 -12.45 8.15 -50.20
CA SER A 324 -12.44 8.62 -48.81
C SER A 324 -13.61 9.56 -48.55
N THR A 325 -14.54 9.15 -47.69
CA THR A 325 -15.64 9.99 -47.20
C THR A 325 -15.16 11.01 -46.16
N TRP A 326 -16.04 11.91 -45.73
CA TRP A 326 -15.76 12.79 -44.59
C TRP A 326 -15.62 12.00 -43.29
N GLU A 327 -16.48 11.01 -43.10
CA GLU A 327 -16.52 10.11 -41.95
C GLU A 327 -15.22 9.33 -41.80
N SER A 328 -14.72 8.73 -42.88
CA SER A 328 -13.45 7.99 -42.91
C SER A 328 -12.27 8.86 -42.46
N ARG A 329 -12.15 10.08 -43.00
CA ARG A 329 -11.04 11.00 -42.69
C ARG A 329 -11.06 11.50 -41.24
N ASN A 330 -12.23 11.72 -40.67
CA ASN A 330 -12.37 12.28 -39.33
C ASN A 330 -12.54 11.21 -38.23
N PHE A 331 -12.67 9.93 -38.59
CA PHE A 331 -12.96 8.86 -37.64
C PHE A 331 -11.95 8.76 -36.49
N GLN A 332 -10.66 8.86 -36.77
CA GLN A 332 -9.62 8.74 -35.74
C GLN A 332 -9.70 9.85 -34.69
N HIS A 333 -9.96 11.08 -35.14
CA HIS A 333 -10.15 12.23 -34.24
C HIS A 333 -11.45 12.09 -33.43
N ALA A 334 -12.56 11.74 -34.10
CA ALA A 334 -13.85 11.54 -33.45
C ALA A 334 -13.80 10.41 -32.41
N MET A 335 -13.18 9.28 -32.76
CA MET A 335 -12.96 8.13 -31.87
C MET A 335 -12.20 8.55 -30.62
N THR A 336 -11.10 9.31 -30.77
CA THR A 336 -10.27 9.74 -29.64
C THR A 336 -11.06 10.64 -28.68
N ILE A 337 -11.81 11.61 -29.21
CA ILE A 337 -12.63 12.52 -28.40
C ILE A 337 -13.78 11.76 -27.71
N SER A 338 -14.49 10.93 -28.47
CA SER A 338 -15.57 10.06 -28.02
C SER A 338 -15.13 9.06 -26.95
N ALA A 339 -13.86 8.64 -26.94
CA ALA A 339 -13.31 7.76 -25.92
C ALA A 339 -12.90 8.53 -24.66
N GLN A 340 -12.12 9.59 -24.81
CA GLN A 340 -11.40 10.20 -23.69
C GLN A 340 -12.28 11.11 -22.82
N ILE A 341 -13.21 11.86 -23.41
CA ILE A 341 -14.10 12.75 -22.65
C ILE A 341 -15.02 11.95 -21.71
N PRO A 342 -15.77 10.93 -22.18
CA PRO A 342 -16.63 10.15 -21.30
C PRO A 342 -15.84 9.40 -20.24
N ASN A 343 -14.68 8.84 -20.60
CA ASN A 343 -13.80 8.16 -19.65
C ASN A 343 -13.43 9.08 -18.47
N LEU A 344 -13.02 10.32 -18.74
CA LEU A 344 -12.66 11.30 -17.72
C LEU A 344 -13.87 11.75 -16.87
N ILE A 345 -15.01 12.05 -17.50
CA ILE A 345 -16.22 12.50 -16.81
C ILE A 345 -16.71 11.41 -15.86
N PHE A 346 -16.83 10.17 -16.34
CA PHE A 346 -17.31 9.07 -15.54
C PHE A 346 -16.28 8.60 -14.51
N SER A 347 -14.98 8.80 -14.77
CA SER A 347 -13.92 8.66 -13.78
C SER A 347 -14.10 9.61 -12.60
N ILE A 348 -14.49 10.87 -12.83
CA ILE A 348 -14.75 11.83 -11.74
C ILE A 348 -16.05 11.50 -11.02
N ALA A 349 -17.11 11.18 -11.77
CA ALA A 349 -18.42 10.82 -11.21
C ALA A 349 -18.30 9.59 -10.29
N SER A 350 -17.44 8.65 -10.67
CA SER A 350 -17.09 7.46 -9.88
C SER A 350 -16.73 7.78 -8.43
N ILE A 351 -15.98 8.86 -8.20
CA ILE A 351 -15.46 9.26 -6.88
C ILE A 351 -16.62 9.73 -6.00
N PHE A 352 -17.55 10.51 -6.56
CA PHE A 352 -18.71 11.00 -5.83
C PHE A 352 -19.73 9.90 -5.50
N PHE A 353 -19.93 8.93 -6.41
CA PHE A 353 -20.82 7.79 -6.18
C PHE A 353 -20.18 6.67 -5.34
N ALA A 354 -18.86 6.72 -5.13
CA ALA A 354 -18.11 5.67 -4.42
C ALA A 354 -18.55 5.46 -2.98
N THR A 355 -19.07 6.50 -2.31
CA THR A 355 -19.49 6.45 -0.90
C THR A 355 -20.82 5.75 -0.68
N LYS A 356 -21.62 5.55 -1.74
CA LYS A 356 -22.97 4.97 -1.67
C LYS A 356 -23.06 3.70 -2.53
N GLY A 357 -22.43 2.59 -2.11
CA GLY A 357 -22.70 1.26 -2.69
C GLY A 357 -21.55 0.25 -2.72
N ASP A 358 -21.90 -1.00 -3.07
CA ASP A 358 -20.96 -2.10 -3.33
C ASP A 358 -20.21 -1.87 -4.66
N LEU A 359 -18.88 -1.67 -4.63
CA LEU A 359 -18.10 -1.47 -5.85
C LEU A 359 -18.17 -2.70 -6.75
N THR A 360 -18.18 -3.89 -6.17
CA THR A 360 -18.17 -5.12 -6.98
C THR A 360 -19.46 -5.29 -7.77
N GLY A 361 -20.61 -4.89 -7.20
CA GLY A 361 -21.87 -4.80 -7.95
C GLY A 361 -21.77 -3.81 -9.12
N ARG A 362 -21.22 -2.62 -8.87
CA ARG A 362 -20.99 -1.60 -9.90
C ARG A 362 -20.04 -2.08 -11.00
N MET A 363 -18.94 -2.74 -10.65
CA MET A 363 -17.98 -3.30 -11.61
C MET A 363 -18.64 -4.34 -12.52
N LYS A 364 -19.53 -5.19 -11.98
CA LYS A 364 -20.30 -6.16 -12.79
C LYS A 364 -21.21 -5.48 -13.81
N ILE A 365 -21.91 -4.41 -13.41
CA ILE A 365 -22.75 -3.63 -14.33
C ILE A 365 -21.88 -3.05 -15.45
N CYS A 366 -20.72 -2.46 -15.11
CA CYS A 366 -19.80 -1.90 -16.11
C CYS A 366 -19.31 -2.97 -17.10
N LEU A 367 -18.90 -4.15 -16.61
CA LEU A 367 -18.49 -5.26 -17.48
C LEU A 367 -19.64 -5.76 -18.37
N GLY A 368 -20.87 -5.80 -17.86
CA GLY A 368 -22.05 -6.17 -18.64
C GLY A 368 -22.33 -5.18 -19.79
N VAL A 369 -22.21 -3.87 -19.51
CA VAL A 369 -22.37 -2.83 -20.54
C VAL A 369 -21.25 -2.90 -21.58
N VAL A 370 -19.99 -3.06 -21.15
CA VAL A 370 -18.85 -3.22 -22.07
C VAL A 370 -19.02 -4.49 -22.93
N GLN A 371 -19.47 -5.60 -22.34
CA GLN A 371 -19.75 -6.83 -23.07
C GLN A 371 -20.84 -6.65 -24.14
N ALA A 372 -21.94 -5.97 -23.79
CA ALA A 372 -23.02 -5.68 -24.74
C ALA A 372 -22.52 -4.81 -25.90
N ALA A 373 -21.70 -3.79 -25.61
CA ALA A 373 -21.09 -2.95 -26.64
C ALA A 373 -20.15 -3.75 -27.57
N VAL A 374 -19.32 -4.65 -27.01
CA VAL A 374 -18.43 -5.50 -27.82
C VAL A 374 -19.23 -6.48 -28.69
N LEU A 375 -20.26 -7.12 -28.15
CA LEU A 375 -21.14 -8.00 -28.95
C LEU A 375 -21.84 -7.23 -30.07
N PHE A 376 -22.30 -6.02 -29.78
CA PHE A 376 -22.87 -5.13 -30.79
C PHE A 376 -21.84 -4.81 -31.89
N THR A 377 -20.59 -4.49 -31.54
CA THR A 377 -19.54 -4.26 -32.55
C THR A 377 -19.27 -5.49 -33.40
N ILE A 378 -19.31 -6.70 -32.84
CA ILE A 378 -19.15 -7.96 -33.60
C ILE A 378 -20.28 -8.13 -34.62
N ILE A 379 -21.53 -7.85 -34.23
CA ILE A 379 -22.69 -7.92 -35.14
C ILE A 379 -22.51 -6.91 -36.28
N CYS A 380 -22.08 -5.68 -35.96
CA CYS A 380 -21.83 -4.64 -36.96
C CYS A 380 -20.74 -4.99 -37.98
N ILE A 381 -19.87 -5.97 -37.73
CA ILE A 381 -18.87 -6.40 -38.71
C ILE A 381 -19.53 -6.99 -39.95
N TYR A 382 -20.55 -7.82 -39.75
CA TYR A 382 -21.24 -8.56 -40.81
C TYR A 382 -22.36 -7.76 -41.51
N ILE A 383 -22.79 -6.65 -40.93
CA ILE A 383 -23.80 -5.79 -41.54
C ILE A 383 -23.16 -4.97 -42.66
N ASP A 384 -23.77 -4.95 -43.84
CA ASP A 384 -23.37 -4.03 -44.90
C ASP A 384 -23.83 -2.59 -44.56
N THR A 385 -22.88 -1.67 -44.58
CA THR A 385 -23.05 -0.26 -44.19
C THR A 385 -22.96 0.69 -45.38
N SER A 386 -22.76 0.15 -46.59
CA SER A 386 -22.64 0.90 -47.85
C SER A 386 -23.72 1.96 -48.07
N THR A 387 -24.95 1.69 -47.64
CA THR A 387 -26.11 2.57 -47.86
C THR A 387 -26.33 3.61 -46.76
N TRP A 388 -25.69 3.48 -45.59
CA TRP A 388 -25.99 4.29 -44.40
C TRP A 388 -24.73 4.63 -43.59
N ILE A 389 -23.64 4.96 -44.30
CA ILE A 389 -22.30 5.24 -43.73
C ILE A 389 -22.34 6.27 -42.59
N THR A 390 -23.03 7.40 -42.78
CA THR A 390 -23.13 8.46 -41.75
C THR A 390 -23.83 7.98 -40.48
N ALA A 391 -24.91 7.20 -40.62
CA ALA A 391 -25.62 6.65 -39.48
C ALA A 391 -24.78 5.58 -38.76
N PHE A 392 -24.06 4.73 -39.51
CA PHE A 392 -23.10 3.78 -38.95
C PHE A 392 -21.96 4.48 -38.18
N PHE A 393 -21.45 5.60 -38.70
CA PHE A 393 -20.44 6.43 -38.03
C PHE A 393 -20.94 6.95 -36.67
N VAL A 394 -22.17 7.49 -36.61
CA VAL A 394 -22.78 7.99 -35.36
C VAL A 394 -22.99 6.85 -34.36
N VAL A 395 -23.58 5.74 -34.81
CA VAL A 395 -23.83 4.56 -33.96
C VAL A 395 -22.53 3.98 -33.38
N THR A 396 -21.47 3.92 -34.18
CA THR A 396 -20.15 3.48 -33.72
C THR A 396 -19.58 4.43 -32.67
N ASN A 397 -19.66 5.75 -32.88
CA ASN A 397 -19.21 6.75 -31.90
C ASN A 397 -19.99 6.68 -30.58
N VAL A 398 -21.31 6.52 -30.64
CA VAL A 398 -22.15 6.32 -29.44
C VAL A 398 -21.72 5.06 -28.69
N THR A 399 -21.42 3.98 -29.40
CA THR A 399 -20.89 2.74 -28.81
C THR A 399 -19.54 2.97 -28.12
N ILE A 400 -18.63 3.72 -28.76
CA ILE A 400 -17.32 4.11 -28.17
C ILE A 400 -17.52 4.93 -26.89
N ILE A 401 -18.47 5.87 -26.88
CA ILE A 401 -18.80 6.68 -25.70
C ILE A 401 -19.28 5.79 -24.55
N VAL A 402 -20.23 4.90 -24.80
CA VAL A 402 -20.79 3.99 -23.78
C VAL A 402 -19.72 3.05 -23.23
N LEU A 403 -18.88 2.49 -24.12
CA LEU A 403 -17.77 1.61 -23.76
C LEU A 403 -16.79 2.33 -22.84
N ASN A 404 -16.35 3.55 -23.20
CA ASN A 404 -15.34 4.28 -22.43
C ASN A 404 -15.88 4.94 -21.16
N ALA A 405 -17.14 5.36 -21.13
CA ALA A 405 -17.81 5.77 -19.90
C ALA A 405 -17.83 4.62 -18.88
N SER A 406 -18.21 3.42 -19.33
CA SER A 406 -18.23 2.21 -18.50
C SER A 406 -16.83 1.81 -18.06
N ASN A 407 -15.84 1.94 -18.95
CA ASN A 407 -14.45 1.65 -18.63
C ASN A 407 -13.90 2.60 -17.55
N GLY A 408 -14.17 3.91 -17.66
CA GLY A 408 -13.77 4.88 -16.64
C GLY A 408 -14.38 4.58 -15.27
N LEU A 409 -15.64 4.16 -15.23
CA LEU A 409 -16.27 3.69 -13.99
C LEU A 409 -15.61 2.42 -13.45
N PHE A 410 -15.31 1.44 -14.32
CA PHE A 410 -14.71 0.17 -13.96
C PHE A 410 -13.29 0.35 -13.40
N GLN A 411 -12.42 1.05 -14.12
CA GLN A 411 -11.02 1.26 -13.74
C GLN A 411 -10.89 1.99 -12.41
N ASN A 412 -11.68 3.03 -12.17
CA ASN A 412 -11.68 3.72 -10.89
C ASN A 412 -12.16 2.82 -9.75
N SER A 413 -13.24 2.06 -9.97
CA SER A 413 -13.75 1.13 -8.98
C SER A 413 -12.74 0.02 -8.68
N LEU A 414 -12.00 -0.44 -9.68
CA LEU A 414 -10.96 -1.47 -9.56
C LEU A 414 -9.78 -0.99 -8.68
N PHE A 415 -9.27 0.22 -8.90
CA PHE A 415 -8.23 0.80 -8.03
C PHE A 415 -8.74 1.11 -6.63
N GLY A 416 -9.99 1.55 -6.49
CA GLY A 416 -10.65 1.68 -5.19
C GLY A 416 -10.74 0.35 -4.45
N LEU A 417 -11.09 -0.73 -5.15
CA LEU A 417 -11.19 -2.08 -4.61
C LEU A 417 -9.83 -2.64 -4.16
N ALA A 418 -8.77 -2.42 -4.93
CA ALA A 418 -7.42 -2.91 -4.62
C ALA A 418 -6.68 -2.10 -3.53
N SER A 419 -7.15 -0.89 -3.22
CA SER A 419 -6.47 0.01 -2.30
C SER A 419 -6.32 -0.51 -0.85
N PRO A 420 -7.28 -1.25 -0.25
CA PRO A 420 -7.14 -1.73 1.13
C PRO A 420 -6.30 -3.01 1.21
N PHE A 421 -6.04 -3.65 0.07
CA PHE A 421 -5.18 -4.83 -0.02
C PHE A 421 -3.70 -4.44 0.13
N PRO A 422 -2.79 -5.40 0.39
CA PRO A 422 -1.35 -5.15 0.40
C PRO A 422 -0.84 -4.53 -0.91
N PHE A 423 0.28 -3.79 -0.87
CA PHE A 423 0.87 -3.05 -1.99
C PHE A 423 0.88 -3.82 -3.33
N LYS A 424 1.22 -5.12 -3.29
CA LYS A 424 1.31 -5.98 -4.47
C LYS A 424 0.02 -6.07 -5.29
N TYR A 425 -1.17 -5.90 -4.70
CA TYR A 425 -2.46 -6.05 -5.40
C TYR A 425 -2.82 -4.83 -6.24
N THR A 426 -2.44 -3.63 -5.79
CA THR A 426 -2.57 -2.43 -6.63
C THR A 426 -1.62 -2.52 -7.82
N ASN A 427 -0.40 -3.04 -7.61
CA ASN A 427 0.52 -3.27 -8.70
C ASN A 427 0.08 -4.38 -9.66
N ALA A 428 -0.60 -5.42 -9.16
CA ALA A 428 -1.14 -6.50 -10.00
C ALA A 428 -2.03 -5.96 -11.14
N ILE A 429 -2.87 -4.96 -10.85
CA ILE A 429 -3.69 -4.28 -11.85
C ILE A 429 -2.81 -3.65 -12.94
N LEU A 430 -1.78 -2.89 -12.56
CA LEU A 430 -0.89 -2.21 -13.51
C LEU A 430 -0.06 -3.20 -14.33
N ILE A 431 0.37 -4.31 -13.73
CA ILE A 431 1.03 -5.38 -14.46
C ILE A 431 0.09 -5.97 -15.51
N GLY A 432 -1.18 -6.23 -15.16
CA GLY A 432 -2.19 -6.69 -16.12
C GLY A 432 -2.46 -5.70 -17.26
N GLN A 433 -2.48 -4.40 -16.94
CA GLN A 433 -2.63 -3.32 -17.92
C GLN A 433 -1.46 -3.23 -18.89
N ASN A 434 -0.21 -3.31 -18.41
CA ASN A 434 0.96 -3.28 -19.27
C ASN A 434 1.11 -4.58 -20.07
N PHE A 435 0.74 -5.73 -19.49
CA PHE A 435 0.70 -7.01 -20.19
C PHE A 435 -0.30 -6.99 -21.36
N CYS A 436 -1.45 -6.34 -21.18
CA CYS A 436 -2.43 -6.15 -22.24
C CYS A 436 -1.81 -5.47 -23.47
N GLY A 437 -0.97 -4.45 -23.28
CA GLY A 437 -0.24 -3.80 -24.38
C GLY A 437 0.62 -4.78 -25.19
N ILE A 438 1.41 -5.62 -24.51
CA ILE A 438 2.22 -6.66 -25.17
C ILE A 438 1.33 -7.64 -25.94
N ALA A 439 0.28 -8.13 -25.29
CA ALA A 439 -0.62 -9.12 -25.87
C ALA A 439 -1.29 -8.59 -27.15
N VAL A 440 -1.73 -7.33 -27.15
CA VAL A 440 -2.34 -6.67 -28.32
C VAL A 440 -1.32 -6.50 -29.45
N THR A 441 -0.12 -5.99 -29.15
CA THR A 441 0.93 -5.82 -30.17
C THR A 441 1.35 -7.15 -30.79
N ALA A 442 1.56 -8.18 -29.98
CA ALA A 442 1.91 -9.52 -30.46
C ALA A 442 0.77 -10.12 -31.30
N LEU A 443 -0.47 -10.01 -30.84
CA LEU A 443 -1.63 -10.50 -31.60
C LEU A 443 -1.77 -9.77 -32.93
N ALA A 444 -1.57 -8.45 -32.96
CA ALA A 444 -1.65 -7.65 -34.19
C ALA A 444 -0.59 -8.06 -35.24
N MET A 445 0.65 -8.30 -34.80
CA MET A 445 1.69 -8.82 -35.69
C MET A 445 1.34 -10.20 -36.25
N VAL A 446 0.84 -11.10 -35.39
CA VAL A 446 0.46 -12.46 -35.78
C VAL A 446 -0.72 -12.46 -36.73
N THR A 447 -1.79 -11.72 -36.45
CA THR A 447 -2.98 -11.68 -37.32
C THR A 447 -2.68 -11.03 -38.66
N LYS A 448 -1.83 -9.99 -38.70
CA LYS A 448 -1.35 -9.38 -39.94
C LYS A 448 -0.48 -10.35 -40.77
N ALA A 449 0.28 -11.22 -40.12
CA ALA A 449 1.09 -12.23 -40.82
C ALA A 449 0.28 -13.41 -41.37
N ILE A 450 -0.87 -13.72 -40.76
CA ILE A 450 -1.70 -14.88 -41.13
C ILE A 450 -2.78 -14.53 -42.17
N SER A 451 -3.37 -13.33 -42.10
CA SER A 451 -4.50 -12.95 -42.95
C SER A 451 -4.48 -11.48 -43.34
N ASP A 452 -4.60 -11.24 -44.65
CA ASP A 452 -4.80 -9.91 -45.23
C ASP A 452 -6.23 -9.41 -45.06
N ASP A 453 -7.19 -10.29 -44.73
CA ASP A 453 -8.58 -9.91 -44.54
C ASP A 453 -8.80 -9.14 -43.22
N VAL A 454 -9.04 -7.84 -43.37
CA VAL A 454 -9.29 -6.90 -42.27
C VAL A 454 -10.52 -7.29 -41.45
N GLN A 455 -11.56 -7.87 -42.07
CA GLN A 455 -12.78 -8.26 -41.37
C GLN A 455 -12.53 -9.44 -40.43
N MET A 456 -11.80 -10.46 -40.89
CA MET A 456 -11.36 -11.59 -40.07
C MET A 456 -10.51 -11.12 -38.88
N ARG A 457 -9.57 -10.19 -39.10
CA ARG A 457 -8.75 -9.62 -38.02
C ARG A 457 -9.60 -8.90 -36.97
N ALA A 458 -10.55 -8.06 -37.41
CA ALA A 458 -11.47 -7.36 -36.52
C ALA A 458 -12.31 -8.33 -35.69
N MET A 459 -12.87 -9.38 -36.32
CA MET A 459 -13.62 -10.41 -35.63
C MET A 459 -12.79 -11.07 -34.52
N LEU A 460 -11.58 -11.53 -34.82
CA LEU A 460 -10.70 -12.19 -33.85
C LEU A 460 -10.42 -11.29 -32.63
N PHE A 461 -10.14 -10.00 -32.87
CA PHE A 461 -9.83 -9.04 -31.81
C PHE A 461 -11.01 -8.82 -30.85
N PHE A 462 -12.22 -8.63 -31.39
CA PHE A 462 -13.40 -8.42 -30.58
C PHE A 462 -13.87 -9.72 -29.90
N SER A 463 -13.72 -10.88 -30.54
CA SER A 463 -14.00 -12.18 -29.92
C SER A 463 -13.07 -12.49 -28.74
N ILE A 464 -11.77 -12.24 -28.88
CA ILE A 464 -10.81 -12.40 -27.77
C ILE A 464 -11.14 -11.44 -26.63
N SER A 465 -11.46 -10.19 -26.95
CA SER A 465 -11.89 -9.19 -25.95
C SER A 465 -13.15 -9.66 -25.20
N SER A 466 -14.12 -10.22 -25.91
CA SER A 466 -15.36 -10.78 -25.36
C SER A 466 -15.09 -11.89 -24.34
N ILE A 467 -14.23 -12.86 -24.69
CA ILE A 467 -13.85 -13.97 -23.80
C ILE A 467 -13.21 -13.45 -22.51
N VAL A 468 -12.33 -12.45 -22.62
CA VAL A 468 -11.66 -11.85 -21.47
C VAL A 468 -12.65 -11.10 -20.58
N ILE A 469 -13.58 -10.32 -21.14
CA ILE A 469 -14.60 -9.60 -20.35
C ILE A 469 -15.49 -10.60 -19.59
N VAL A 470 -15.95 -11.67 -20.25
CA VAL A 470 -16.75 -12.73 -19.61
C VAL A 470 -15.95 -13.40 -18.50
N THR A 471 -14.66 -13.67 -18.73
CA THR A 471 -13.77 -14.24 -17.71
C THR A 471 -13.67 -13.30 -16.50
N CYS A 472 -13.46 -11.99 -16.71
CA CYS A 472 -13.45 -10.99 -15.63
C CYS A 472 -14.79 -10.94 -14.87
N TYR A 473 -15.92 -11.05 -15.57
CA TYR A 473 -17.25 -11.07 -14.94
C TYR A 473 -17.43 -12.27 -14.01
N VAL A 474 -17.02 -13.46 -14.45
CA VAL A 474 -17.04 -14.69 -13.65
C VAL A 474 -16.09 -14.56 -12.46
N LEU A 475 -14.86 -14.11 -12.70
CA LEU A 475 -13.85 -13.93 -11.64
C LEU A 475 -14.28 -12.93 -10.57
N LEU A 476 -15.02 -11.86 -10.90
CA LEU A 476 -15.62 -10.96 -9.90
C LEU A 476 -16.64 -11.64 -8.99
N SER A 477 -17.30 -12.68 -9.47
CA SER A 477 -18.22 -13.47 -8.65
C SER A 477 -17.47 -14.47 -7.77
N VAL A 478 -16.38 -15.06 -8.30
CA VAL A 478 -15.54 -16.03 -7.59
C VAL A 478 -14.68 -15.35 -6.52
N VAL A 479 -14.18 -14.13 -6.77
CA VAL A 479 -13.24 -13.45 -5.85
C VAL A 479 -13.85 -13.28 -4.45
N LYS A 480 -15.17 -13.02 -4.37
CA LYS A 480 -15.91 -12.90 -3.11
C LYS A 480 -15.91 -14.17 -2.26
N LYS A 481 -15.70 -15.34 -2.86
CA LYS A 481 -15.66 -16.64 -2.16
C LYS A 481 -14.33 -16.90 -1.46
N PHE A 482 -13.26 -16.22 -1.85
CA PHE A 482 -11.95 -16.44 -1.21
C PHE A 482 -11.91 -15.84 0.20
N LYS A 483 -11.46 -16.64 1.18
CA LYS A 483 -11.26 -16.21 2.57
C LYS A 483 -10.38 -14.95 2.66
N PHE A 484 -9.35 -14.86 1.81
CA PHE A 484 -8.46 -13.71 1.70
C PHE A 484 -9.21 -12.43 1.35
N TYR A 485 -10.02 -12.48 0.29
CA TYR A 485 -10.82 -11.35 -0.15
C TYR A 485 -11.87 -10.96 0.90
N LYS A 486 -12.53 -11.95 1.52
CA LYS A 486 -13.54 -11.72 2.56
C LYS A 486 -12.96 -10.94 3.75
N LYS A 487 -11.75 -11.28 4.20
CA LYS A 487 -11.07 -10.56 5.30
C LYS A 487 -10.81 -9.07 4.98
N TYR A 488 -10.24 -8.77 3.81
CA TYR A 488 -10.01 -7.38 3.40
C TYR A 488 -11.30 -6.65 3.01
N GLY A 489 -12.33 -7.37 2.57
CA GLY A 489 -13.66 -6.83 2.27
C GLY A 489 -14.49 -6.53 3.52
N GLU A 490 -14.41 -7.35 4.57
CA GLU A 490 -15.08 -7.14 5.86
C GLU A 490 -14.47 -5.97 6.64
N LEU A 491 -13.16 -5.77 6.57
CA LEU A 491 -12.49 -4.56 7.09
C LEU A 491 -13.03 -3.25 6.46
N VAL A 492 -13.61 -3.33 5.25
CA VAL A 492 -14.22 -2.22 4.54
C VAL A 492 -15.73 -2.13 4.81
N GLY A 493 -16.40 -3.27 5.02
CA GLY A 493 -17.84 -3.35 5.32
C GLY A 493 -18.19 -2.97 6.77
N SER A 494 -17.33 -3.30 7.74
CA SER A 494 -17.57 -2.97 9.16
C SER A 494 -17.57 -1.46 9.44
N SER A 495 -17.02 -0.63 8.54
CA SER A 495 -17.10 0.84 8.63
C SER A 495 -18.41 1.43 8.11
N ASN A 496 -19.24 0.65 7.42
CA ASN A 496 -20.54 1.10 6.90
C ASN A 496 -21.72 0.69 7.80
N ASP A 497 -21.56 -0.29 8.69
CA ASP A 497 -22.63 -0.81 9.56
C ASP A 497 -22.59 -0.28 11.00
N SER A 498 -21.59 0.51 11.39
CA SER A 498 -21.66 1.30 12.62
C SER A 498 -22.58 2.51 12.42
N LYS A 499 -23.89 2.27 12.45
CA LYS A 499 -24.88 3.28 12.86
C LYS A 499 -24.62 3.63 14.33
N SER A 500 -23.58 4.42 14.60
CA SER A 500 -23.48 5.22 15.81
C SER A 500 -23.61 6.69 15.40
N SER A 501 -24.74 7.25 15.79
CA SER A 501 -25.05 8.68 15.94
C SER A 501 -23.85 9.64 15.98
N GLY A 502 -23.85 10.63 15.08
CA GLY A 502 -23.23 11.93 15.39
C GLY A 502 -22.08 12.44 14.51
N GLU A 503 -22.07 12.21 13.19
CA GLU A 503 -21.56 13.17 12.17
C GLU A 503 -21.60 12.51 10.79
N THR A 504 -22.52 12.92 9.92
CA THR A 504 -22.54 12.50 8.52
C THR A 504 -21.37 13.16 7.80
N SER A 505 -20.16 12.56 7.85
CA SER A 505 -19.02 13.06 7.08
C SER A 505 -19.42 13.22 5.61
N THR A 506 -19.35 14.43 5.09
CA THR A 506 -19.73 14.70 3.70
C THR A 506 -18.69 14.11 2.76
N VAL A 507 -19.09 13.66 1.57
CA VAL A 507 -18.17 13.11 0.56
C VAL A 507 -17.00 14.08 0.28
N MET A 508 -17.26 15.39 0.34
CA MET A 508 -16.25 16.43 0.18
C MET A 508 -15.20 16.43 1.30
N GLN A 509 -15.58 16.14 2.55
CA GLN A 509 -14.63 15.99 3.65
C GLN A 509 -13.74 14.76 3.46
N ASP A 510 -14.29 13.63 3.00
CA ASP A 510 -13.50 12.43 2.69
C ASP A 510 -12.50 12.68 1.56
N ILE A 511 -12.91 13.38 0.51
CA ILE A 511 -12.03 13.82 -0.58
C ILE A 511 -10.93 14.73 -0.03
N ARG A 512 -11.28 15.73 0.78
CA ARG A 512 -10.31 16.66 1.37
C ARG A 512 -9.30 15.94 2.26
N LYS A 513 -9.75 14.97 3.06
CA LYS A 513 -8.87 14.11 3.88
C LYS A 513 -7.94 13.30 2.98
N ALA A 514 -8.43 12.67 1.91
CA ALA A 514 -7.60 11.93 0.96
C ALA A 514 -6.52 12.81 0.31
N PHE A 515 -6.87 14.04 -0.07
CA PHE A 515 -5.93 15.02 -0.66
C PHE A 515 -4.85 15.49 0.32
N SER A 516 -5.15 15.60 1.61
CA SER A 516 -4.23 16.18 2.60
C SER A 516 -2.84 15.50 2.63
N LYS A 517 -2.79 14.17 2.53
CA LYS A 517 -1.53 13.38 2.58
C LYS A 517 -1.08 12.85 1.22
N SER A 518 -2.00 12.62 0.27
CA SER A 518 -1.68 11.96 -1.01
C SER A 518 -1.50 12.91 -2.20
N LYS A 519 -1.68 14.24 -2.02
CA LYS A 519 -1.58 15.24 -3.11
C LYS A 519 -0.33 15.13 -3.98
N MET A 520 0.83 14.82 -3.37
CA MET A 520 2.08 14.70 -4.12
C MET A 520 2.05 13.48 -5.06
N GLN A 521 1.46 12.37 -4.62
CA GLN A 521 1.33 11.18 -5.46
C GLN A 521 0.34 11.41 -6.61
N PHE A 522 -0.74 12.17 -6.36
CA PHE A 522 -1.69 12.56 -7.40
C PHE A 522 -1.04 13.43 -8.49
N ALA A 523 -0.23 14.41 -8.10
CA ALA A 523 0.55 15.21 -9.05
C ALA A 523 1.57 14.35 -9.82
N ASN A 524 2.28 13.45 -9.12
CA ASN A 524 3.27 12.59 -9.74
C ASN A 524 2.67 11.65 -10.79
N VAL A 525 1.52 11.01 -10.51
CA VAL A 525 0.88 10.11 -11.50
C VAL A 525 0.35 10.90 -12.71
N PHE A 526 -0.20 12.08 -12.47
CA PHE A 526 -0.64 12.97 -13.55
C PHE A 526 0.52 13.35 -14.47
N LEU A 527 1.62 13.88 -13.91
CA LEU A 527 2.80 14.31 -14.67
C LEU A 527 3.45 13.14 -15.42
N LEU A 528 3.50 11.97 -14.78
CA LEU A 528 4.04 10.76 -15.38
C LEU A 528 3.31 10.40 -16.69
N PHE A 529 1.98 10.29 -16.64
CA PHE A 529 1.19 9.95 -17.83
C PHE A 529 1.07 11.12 -18.81
N PHE A 530 1.07 12.36 -18.34
CA PHE A 530 1.15 13.55 -19.18
C PHE A 530 2.39 13.50 -20.10
N VAL A 531 3.58 13.32 -19.54
CA VAL A 531 4.82 13.23 -20.33
C VAL A 531 4.78 12.03 -21.28
N THR A 532 4.33 10.88 -20.79
CA THR A 532 4.29 9.64 -21.58
C THR A 532 3.39 9.78 -22.81
N LEU A 533 2.14 10.22 -22.62
CA LEU A 533 1.12 10.28 -23.67
C LEU A 533 1.20 11.55 -24.53
N SER A 534 1.99 12.54 -24.12
CA SER A 534 2.38 13.64 -25.03
C SER A 534 3.31 13.16 -26.15
N LEU A 535 4.02 12.05 -25.95
CA LEU A 535 5.09 11.58 -26.82
C LEU A 535 4.76 10.25 -27.51
N PHE A 536 4.26 9.28 -26.75
CA PHE A 536 3.89 7.96 -27.26
C PHE A 536 2.36 7.81 -27.36
N PRO A 537 1.82 7.35 -28.49
CA PRO A 537 2.52 6.98 -29.73
C PRO A 537 2.78 8.18 -30.66
N ASN A 538 2.03 9.28 -30.53
CA ASN A 538 1.86 10.32 -31.56
C ASN A 538 3.13 11.00 -32.09
N ILE A 539 4.21 11.10 -31.31
CA ILE A 539 5.49 11.67 -31.77
C ILE A 539 6.47 10.54 -32.12
N CYS A 540 6.57 9.54 -31.25
CA CYS A 540 7.50 8.43 -31.42
C CYS A 540 7.24 7.65 -32.71
N MET A 541 5.98 7.56 -33.15
CA MET A 541 5.59 6.73 -34.30
C MET A 541 6.06 7.25 -35.66
N PHE A 542 6.52 8.50 -35.74
CA PHE A 542 7.00 9.12 -36.97
C PHE A 542 8.52 9.33 -36.98
N VAL A 543 9.23 8.75 -36.01
CA VAL A 543 10.71 8.76 -36.03
C VAL A 543 11.18 7.70 -37.02
N GLN A 544 12.11 8.06 -37.90
CA GLN A 544 12.66 7.16 -38.93
C GLN A 544 14.19 7.03 -38.81
N ASP A 545 14.75 6.00 -39.43
CA ASP A 545 16.21 5.83 -39.57
C ASP A 545 16.78 6.83 -40.59
N GLU A 546 18.11 7.00 -40.60
CA GLU A 546 18.78 7.80 -41.63
C GLU A 546 18.69 7.12 -43.01
N GLN A 547 18.72 7.94 -44.07
CA GLN A 547 18.72 7.46 -45.44
C GLN A 547 20.14 7.48 -46.01
N PRO A 548 20.64 6.39 -46.62
CA PRO A 548 19.94 5.13 -46.90
C PRO A 548 19.73 4.25 -45.65
N TYR A 549 18.58 3.60 -45.57
CA TYR A 549 18.20 2.72 -44.46
C TYR A 549 19.26 1.65 -44.19
N SER A 550 19.75 1.58 -42.95
CA SER A 550 20.84 0.65 -42.58
C SER A 550 20.62 -0.07 -41.25
N PHE A 551 19.46 0.15 -40.61
CA PHE A 551 19.16 -0.45 -39.32
C PHE A 551 18.90 -1.97 -39.39
N VAL A 552 19.12 -2.66 -38.26
CA VAL A 552 19.10 -4.13 -38.15
C VAL A 552 17.70 -4.73 -38.36
N VAL A 553 16.65 -3.99 -38.00
CA VAL A 553 15.26 -4.40 -38.20
C VAL A 553 14.86 -4.02 -39.63
N PRO A 554 14.06 -4.81 -40.36
CA PRO A 554 13.54 -4.38 -41.67
C PRO A 554 12.62 -3.15 -41.55
N GLU A 555 12.66 -2.25 -42.54
CA GLU A 555 11.90 -0.99 -42.55
C GLU A 555 10.40 -1.20 -42.27
N ASN A 556 9.79 -2.24 -42.86
CA ASN A 556 8.37 -2.58 -42.68
C ASN A 556 7.97 -2.90 -41.23
N TYR A 557 8.92 -3.33 -40.39
CA TYR A 557 8.70 -3.68 -38.98
C TYR A 557 9.38 -2.72 -38.02
N PHE A 558 10.07 -1.69 -38.53
CA PHE A 558 10.87 -0.79 -37.73
C PHE A 558 10.03 -0.17 -36.60
N MET A 559 8.86 0.39 -36.93
CA MET A 559 7.98 1.04 -35.95
C MET A 559 7.37 0.05 -34.95
N ASP A 560 6.93 -1.10 -35.45
CA ASP A 560 6.30 -2.13 -34.64
C ASP A 560 7.27 -2.68 -33.58
N VAL A 561 8.54 -2.86 -33.94
CA VAL A 561 9.58 -3.41 -33.04
C VAL A 561 10.20 -2.34 -32.15
N THR A 562 10.72 -1.26 -32.75
CA THR A 562 11.54 -0.27 -32.01
C THR A 562 10.71 0.62 -31.11
N THR A 563 9.44 0.85 -31.45
CA THR A 563 8.55 1.77 -30.73
C THR A 563 7.49 1.01 -29.97
N PHE A 564 6.59 0.29 -30.65
CA PHE A 564 5.44 -0.34 -29.98
C PHE A 564 5.83 -1.53 -29.10
N LEU A 565 6.57 -2.51 -29.64
CA LEU A 565 6.99 -3.68 -28.87
C LEU A 565 7.93 -3.30 -27.74
N ASN A 566 8.93 -2.47 -28.02
CA ASN A 566 9.85 -1.93 -27.01
C ASN A 566 9.07 -1.24 -25.88
N PHE A 567 8.19 -0.30 -26.21
CA PHE A 567 7.44 0.43 -25.19
C PHE A 567 6.58 -0.49 -24.31
N ASN A 568 5.80 -1.38 -24.93
CA ASN A 568 4.92 -2.28 -24.19
C ASN A 568 5.70 -3.30 -23.35
N LEU A 569 6.79 -3.86 -23.89
CA LEU A 569 7.63 -4.84 -23.19
C LEU A 569 8.27 -4.21 -21.95
N PHE A 570 8.92 -3.06 -22.10
CA PHE A 570 9.66 -2.47 -21.00
C PHE A 570 8.78 -1.76 -19.97
N ALA A 571 7.60 -1.27 -20.36
CA ALA A 571 6.59 -0.83 -19.40
C ALA A 571 6.11 -2.00 -18.52
N PHE A 572 5.92 -3.20 -19.09
CA PHE A 572 5.58 -4.39 -18.32
C PHE A 572 6.74 -4.86 -17.41
N LEU A 573 7.97 -4.90 -17.93
CA LEU A 573 9.14 -5.24 -17.11
C LEU A 573 9.35 -4.23 -15.98
N GLY A 574 9.11 -2.95 -16.23
CA GLY A 574 9.13 -1.90 -15.22
C GLY A 574 8.09 -2.13 -14.12
N SER A 575 6.84 -2.46 -14.45
CA SER A 575 5.83 -2.74 -13.43
C SER A 575 6.10 -4.03 -12.64
N LEU A 576 6.70 -5.05 -13.26
CA LEU A 576 7.19 -6.23 -12.55
C LEU A 576 8.31 -5.89 -11.57
N ALA A 577 9.31 -5.12 -12.00
CA ALA A 577 10.45 -4.74 -11.16
C ALA A 577 10.02 -3.98 -9.89
N ALA A 578 8.93 -3.22 -9.94
CA ALA A 578 8.37 -2.49 -8.81
C ALA A 578 7.89 -3.40 -7.65
N ASN A 579 7.64 -4.69 -7.90
CA ASN A 579 7.31 -5.65 -6.82
C ASN A 579 8.54 -6.01 -5.97
N TRP A 580 9.71 -6.11 -6.61
CA TRP A 580 10.96 -6.54 -5.99
C TRP A 580 11.76 -5.37 -5.43
N ILE A 581 11.87 -4.28 -6.20
CA ILE A 581 12.68 -3.10 -5.86
C ILE A 581 11.74 -1.91 -5.70
N ARG A 582 11.73 -1.30 -4.51
CA ARG A 582 10.83 -0.17 -4.17
C ARG A 582 11.61 1.11 -3.87
N VAL A 583 12.43 1.52 -4.84
CA VAL A 583 13.26 2.73 -4.76
C VAL A 583 13.02 3.55 -6.03
N PRO A 584 12.62 4.81 -5.95
CA PRO A 584 12.65 5.71 -4.79
C PRO A 584 11.43 5.60 -3.87
N GLY A 585 11.60 6.08 -2.62
CA GLY A 585 10.52 6.19 -1.65
C GLY A 585 9.47 7.26 -2.00
N PRO A 586 8.34 7.31 -1.29
CA PRO A 586 7.21 8.19 -1.61
C PRO A 586 7.56 9.69 -1.56
N LYS A 587 8.55 10.09 -0.76
CA LYS A 587 8.98 11.50 -0.63
C LYS A 587 9.94 11.96 -1.73
N THR A 588 10.63 11.04 -2.40
CA THR A 588 11.70 11.34 -3.37
C THR A 588 11.31 11.00 -4.82
N ILE A 589 10.20 10.29 -5.04
CA ILE A 589 9.77 9.84 -6.37
C ILE A 589 9.52 10.97 -7.37
N TRP A 590 9.13 12.16 -6.89
CA TRP A 590 8.89 13.33 -7.74
C TRP A 590 10.14 13.74 -8.54
N ILE A 591 11.35 13.50 -8.02
CA ILE A 591 12.61 13.83 -8.70
C ILE A 591 12.73 13.05 -10.00
N LEU A 592 12.46 11.74 -9.96
CA LEU A 592 12.51 10.89 -11.16
C LEU A 592 11.35 11.21 -12.11
N VAL A 593 10.18 11.61 -11.60
CA VAL A 593 9.06 12.03 -12.45
C VAL A 593 9.41 13.31 -13.20
N LEU A 594 10.02 14.30 -12.54
CA LEU A 594 10.45 15.53 -13.20
C LEU A 594 11.60 15.29 -14.18
N ALA A 595 12.52 14.38 -13.88
CA ALA A 595 13.58 14.00 -14.81
C ALA A 595 13.04 13.50 -16.17
N ARG A 596 11.80 12.97 -16.22
CA ARG A 596 11.17 12.53 -17.47
C ARG A 596 10.88 13.66 -18.46
N PHE A 597 10.85 14.92 -18.03
CA PHE A 597 10.69 16.04 -18.96
C PHE A 597 11.84 16.15 -19.97
N TRP A 598 12.99 15.51 -19.70
CA TRP A 598 14.03 15.26 -20.70
C TRP A 598 13.47 14.68 -22.01
N PHE A 599 12.55 13.72 -21.92
CA PHE A 599 11.97 13.08 -23.10
C PHE A 599 11.17 14.05 -23.97
N MET A 600 10.51 15.05 -23.35
CA MET A 600 9.75 16.06 -24.10
C MET A 600 10.65 16.99 -24.91
N PHE A 601 11.91 17.15 -24.50
CA PHE A 601 12.92 17.82 -25.30
C PHE A 601 13.51 16.89 -26.37
N TYR A 602 13.84 15.65 -25.98
CA TYR A 602 14.55 14.70 -26.84
C TYR A 602 13.76 14.27 -28.08
N PHE A 603 12.53 13.76 -27.91
CA PHE A 603 11.81 13.12 -29.02
C PHE A 603 11.46 14.08 -30.17
N PRO A 604 11.01 15.32 -29.93
CA PRO A 604 10.81 16.30 -31.01
C PRO A 604 12.13 16.68 -31.72
N ALA A 605 13.25 16.62 -31.01
CA ALA A 605 14.58 16.92 -31.55
C ALA A 605 15.26 15.73 -32.24
N ALA A 606 14.73 14.50 -32.07
CA ALA A 606 15.17 13.31 -32.80
C ALA A 606 14.77 13.38 -34.28
N ASN A 607 15.11 12.36 -35.09
CA ASN A 607 14.73 12.22 -36.50
C ASN A 607 13.21 11.93 -36.70
N TYR A 608 12.38 12.73 -36.04
CA TYR A 608 10.93 12.80 -36.17
C TYR A 608 10.55 13.49 -37.49
N GLN A 609 9.78 12.77 -38.32
CA GLN A 609 9.32 13.23 -39.63
C GLN A 609 7.79 13.39 -39.65
N PRO A 610 7.28 14.57 -39.28
CA PRO A 610 5.85 14.86 -39.34
C PRO A 610 5.32 14.84 -40.78
N GLU A 611 4.00 14.67 -40.94
CA GLU A 611 3.32 14.75 -42.25
C GLU A 611 3.48 16.12 -42.91
N LYS A 612 3.52 17.20 -42.11
CA LYS A 612 3.83 18.55 -42.58
C LYS A 612 5.33 18.79 -42.61
N PRO A 613 5.84 19.68 -43.50
CA PRO A 613 7.24 20.03 -43.54
C PRO A 613 7.75 20.50 -42.17
N ARG A 614 8.85 19.90 -41.72
CA ARG A 614 9.51 20.24 -40.48
C ARG A 614 10.26 21.57 -40.62
N VAL A 615 10.10 22.47 -39.65
CA VAL A 615 10.80 23.77 -39.57
C VAL A 615 11.95 23.71 -38.57
N TYR A 616 11.74 23.04 -37.44
CA TYR A 616 12.78 22.88 -36.41
C TYR A 616 13.86 21.88 -36.86
N PRO A 617 15.17 22.11 -36.70
CA PRO A 617 16.19 21.17 -37.20
C PRO A 617 16.22 19.85 -36.41
N VAL A 618 16.70 18.76 -37.04
CA VAL A 618 17.04 17.50 -36.35
C VAL A 618 18.35 17.70 -35.59
N ILE A 619 18.36 17.34 -34.30
CA ILE A 619 19.55 17.43 -33.44
C ILE A 619 20.11 16.02 -33.18
N PHE A 620 19.23 15.04 -32.97
CA PHE A 620 19.63 13.67 -32.67
C PHE A 620 19.32 12.74 -33.85
N HIS A 621 20.39 12.26 -34.46
CA HIS A 621 20.37 11.42 -35.65
C HIS A 621 20.45 9.92 -35.33
N SER A 622 21.00 9.55 -34.17
CA SER A 622 21.27 8.14 -33.84
C SER A 622 20.00 7.35 -33.53
N THR A 623 19.71 6.35 -34.36
CA THR A 623 18.59 5.40 -34.17
C THR A 623 18.74 4.57 -32.90
N TRP A 624 19.96 4.14 -32.55
CA TRP A 624 20.21 3.42 -31.29
C TRP A 624 19.90 4.29 -30.05
N PHE A 625 20.20 5.59 -30.13
CA PHE A 625 19.87 6.51 -29.05
C PHE A 625 18.36 6.72 -28.93
N PHE A 626 17.63 6.71 -30.04
CA PHE A 626 16.16 6.69 -30.03
C PHE A 626 15.61 5.42 -29.36
N VAL A 627 16.07 4.24 -29.76
CA VAL A 627 15.64 2.95 -29.17
C VAL A 627 15.89 2.92 -27.66
N PHE A 628 17.03 3.45 -27.20
CA PHE A 628 17.35 3.56 -25.78
C PHE A 628 16.42 4.53 -25.03
N ASN A 629 16.10 5.69 -25.61
CA ASN A 629 15.18 6.64 -24.99
C ASN A 629 13.74 6.11 -24.96
N VAL A 630 13.30 5.34 -25.96
CA VAL A 630 12.00 4.62 -25.91
C VAL A 630 12.00 3.62 -24.76
N PHE A 631 13.07 2.81 -24.63
CA PHE A 631 13.25 1.89 -23.51
C PHE A 631 13.18 2.62 -22.16
N ALA A 632 13.93 3.71 -22.00
CA ALA A 632 13.99 4.46 -20.75
C ALA A 632 12.64 5.12 -20.42
N LEU A 633 11.95 5.68 -21.41
CA LEU A 633 10.60 6.23 -21.28
C LEU A 633 9.62 5.13 -20.82
N ALA A 634 9.66 3.97 -21.45
CA ALA A 634 8.78 2.84 -21.19
C ALA A 634 8.99 2.22 -19.81
N PHE A 635 10.24 1.86 -19.49
CA PHE A 635 10.60 1.27 -18.21
C PHE A 635 10.27 2.21 -17.04
N SER A 636 10.64 3.50 -17.16
CA SER A 636 10.30 4.49 -16.15
C SER A 636 8.79 4.71 -16.02
N SER A 637 8.03 4.62 -17.12
CA SER A 637 6.56 4.68 -17.07
C SER A 637 5.95 3.54 -16.29
N GLY A 638 6.33 2.30 -16.61
CA GLY A 638 5.83 1.11 -15.90
C GLY A 638 6.25 1.08 -14.43
N TYR A 639 7.52 1.35 -14.15
CA TYR A 639 8.09 1.28 -12.81
C TYR A 639 7.54 2.37 -11.89
N LEU A 640 7.59 3.64 -12.30
CA LEU A 640 7.18 4.75 -11.45
C LEU A 640 5.66 4.80 -11.26
N SER A 641 4.86 4.47 -12.29
CA SER A 641 3.39 4.43 -12.14
C SER A 641 2.97 3.39 -11.12
N SER A 642 3.65 2.23 -11.11
CA SER A 642 3.47 1.17 -10.13
C SER A 642 3.74 1.63 -8.70
N LEU A 643 4.88 2.29 -8.46
CA LEU A 643 5.22 2.84 -7.15
C LEU A 643 4.23 3.92 -6.69
N ILE A 644 3.90 4.88 -7.56
CA ILE A 644 3.01 6.00 -7.22
C ILE A 644 1.61 5.50 -6.85
N MET A 645 1.03 4.61 -7.66
CA MET A 645 -0.29 4.04 -7.42
C MET A 645 -0.30 3.13 -6.18
N MET A 646 0.82 2.48 -5.88
CA MET A 646 1.02 1.77 -4.62
C MET A 646 1.04 2.72 -3.41
N TYR A 647 1.78 3.83 -3.46
CA TYR A 647 1.94 4.75 -2.33
C TYR A 647 0.72 5.63 -2.05
N ALA A 648 -0.05 6.01 -3.08
CA ALA A 648 -1.16 6.96 -2.96
C ALA A 648 -2.19 6.59 -1.87
N PRO A 649 -2.79 5.38 -1.85
CA PRO A 649 -3.76 5.04 -0.82
C PRO A 649 -3.12 4.79 0.55
N ARG A 650 -1.88 4.27 0.64
CA ARG A 650 -1.22 3.92 1.91
C ARG A 650 -0.67 5.12 2.69
N SER A 651 -0.89 6.34 2.19
CA SER A 651 -0.65 7.55 2.98
C SER A 651 -1.70 7.74 4.10
N HIS A 652 -2.75 6.91 4.12
CA HIS A 652 -3.86 6.97 5.06
C HIS A 652 -4.04 5.65 5.82
N ALA A 653 -4.43 5.73 7.10
CA ALA A 653 -4.67 4.56 7.94
C ALA A 653 -6.08 3.98 7.77
N GLU A 654 -7.09 4.85 7.56
CA GLU A 654 -8.50 4.45 7.45
C GLU A 654 -8.80 3.77 6.09
N PRO A 655 -9.35 2.54 6.05
CA PRO A 655 -9.68 1.83 4.81
C PRO A 655 -10.63 2.61 3.88
N LYS A 656 -11.58 3.37 4.46
CA LYS A 656 -12.51 4.23 3.70
C LYS A 656 -11.76 5.32 2.92
N ILE A 657 -10.78 5.98 3.55
CA ILE A 657 -9.97 7.02 2.93
C ILE A 657 -8.92 6.42 1.99
N GLN A 658 -8.36 5.24 2.29
CA GLN A 658 -7.50 4.49 1.37
C GLN A 658 -8.21 4.20 0.04
N ARG A 659 -9.47 3.74 0.11
CA ARG A 659 -10.35 3.56 -1.06
C ARG A 659 -10.53 4.84 -1.85
N MET A 660 -10.89 5.93 -1.18
CA MET A 660 -11.06 7.22 -1.84
C MET A 660 -9.77 7.69 -2.52
N ALA A 661 -8.63 7.58 -1.84
CA ALA A 661 -7.33 7.95 -2.38
C ALA A 661 -6.91 7.09 -3.58
N GLY A 662 -7.20 5.79 -3.58
CA GLY A 662 -6.97 4.91 -4.73
C GLY A 662 -7.80 5.31 -5.96
N MET A 663 -9.06 5.68 -5.75
CA MET A 663 -9.94 6.16 -6.83
C MET A 663 -9.51 7.52 -7.37
N ILE A 664 -9.13 8.46 -6.49
CA ILE A 664 -8.61 9.77 -6.90
C ILE A 664 -7.30 9.60 -7.69
N ALA A 665 -6.40 8.70 -7.27
CA ALA A 665 -5.18 8.41 -8.02
C ALA A 665 -5.46 7.88 -9.44
N ALA A 666 -6.47 7.00 -9.58
CA ALA A 666 -6.91 6.50 -10.89
C ALA A 666 -7.49 7.61 -11.78
N PHE A 667 -8.22 8.56 -11.18
CA PHE A 667 -8.66 9.75 -11.90
C PHE A 667 -7.48 10.60 -12.40
N PHE A 668 -6.48 10.90 -11.56
CA PHE A 668 -5.31 11.68 -12.00
C PHE A 668 -4.48 10.95 -13.06
N LEU A 669 -4.46 9.61 -13.04
CA LEU A 669 -3.90 8.80 -14.12
C LEU A 669 -4.65 9.06 -15.44
N ILE A 670 -5.99 8.96 -15.47
CA ILE A 670 -6.79 9.20 -16.67
C ILE A 670 -6.69 10.66 -17.13
N ALA A 671 -6.70 11.61 -16.19
CA ALA A 671 -6.52 13.03 -16.48
C ALA A 671 -5.15 13.31 -17.11
N GLY A 672 -4.09 12.66 -16.63
CA GLY A 672 -2.75 12.75 -17.22
C GLY A 672 -2.70 12.21 -18.65
N ILE A 673 -3.38 11.09 -18.92
CA ILE A 673 -3.51 10.52 -20.27
C ILE A 673 -4.21 11.51 -21.21
N VAL A 674 -5.37 12.05 -20.82
CA VAL A 674 -6.14 13.01 -21.63
C VAL A 674 -5.33 14.27 -21.90
N ALA A 675 -4.73 14.84 -20.86
CA ALA A 675 -3.91 16.05 -20.97
C ALA A 675 -2.69 15.82 -21.88
N GLY A 676 -2.01 14.67 -21.76
CA GLY A 676 -0.86 14.33 -22.61
C GLY A 676 -1.26 14.21 -24.08
N LEU A 677 -2.36 13.50 -24.38
CA LEU A 677 -2.84 13.38 -25.76
C LEU A 677 -3.17 14.73 -26.39
N VAL A 678 -3.83 15.63 -25.64
CA VAL A 678 -4.10 16.99 -26.10
C VAL A 678 -2.81 17.78 -26.30
N PHE A 679 -1.83 17.62 -25.41
CA PHE A 679 -0.55 18.32 -25.46
C PHE A 679 0.38 17.84 -26.58
N SER A 680 0.13 16.66 -27.15
CA SER A 680 0.87 16.21 -28.34
C SER A 680 0.70 17.16 -29.54
N LEU A 681 -0.45 17.82 -29.68
CA LEU A 681 -0.72 18.79 -30.75
C LEU A 681 0.22 20.02 -30.70
N PRO A 682 0.37 20.74 -29.57
CA PRO A 682 1.39 21.76 -29.41
C PRO A 682 2.80 21.31 -29.80
N ILE A 683 3.21 20.09 -29.43
CA ILE A 683 4.53 19.56 -29.80
C ILE A 683 4.67 19.46 -31.31
N GLN A 684 3.67 18.92 -32.00
CA GLN A 684 3.65 18.84 -33.46
C GLN A 684 3.74 20.23 -34.10
N LEU A 685 2.94 21.19 -33.63
CA LEU A 685 2.94 22.57 -34.11
C LEU A 685 4.29 23.27 -33.92
N ILE A 686 4.99 23.03 -32.81
CA ILE A 686 6.33 23.58 -32.58
C ILE A 686 7.33 23.06 -33.62
N VAL A 687 7.25 21.77 -33.98
CA VAL A 687 8.17 21.16 -34.95
C VAL A 687 7.84 21.60 -36.39
N THR A 688 6.56 21.68 -36.75
CA THR A 688 6.11 22.01 -38.12
C THR A 688 5.95 23.52 -38.35
N GLY A 689 6.04 24.34 -37.31
CA GLY A 689 5.64 25.74 -37.33
C GLY A 689 4.11 25.93 -37.20
N PHE A 690 3.70 27.13 -36.79
CA PHE A 690 2.29 27.52 -36.60
C PHE A 690 1.54 27.79 -37.93
N ALA A 691 1.99 27.22 -39.05
CA ALA A 691 1.49 27.49 -40.39
C ALA A 691 0.30 26.59 -40.81
#